data_AF-A0AAU9X3P1-F1
#
_entry.id   AF-A0AAU9X3P1-F1
#
_cell.length_a   1.000
_cell.length_b   1.000
_cell.length_c   1.000
_cell.angle_alpha   90.00
_cell.angle_beta   90.00
_cell.angle_gamma   90.00
#
_symmetry.space_group_name_H-M   'P 1'
#
loop_
_entity.id
_entity.type
_entity.pdbx_description
1 polymer ?
#
loop_
_entity_poly.entity_id
_entity_poly.type
_entity_poly.pdbx_seq_one_letter_code
_entity_poly.pdbx_strand_id
1 'polypeptide(L)'
;MAARTLSMDKILRSLVGVGIGGLIIVRGSAELFPHLYKQIYGVKDEKGAFIAVPDRCREQLDVVAERYGVKNVNNVNLFIYRGFHGISLGSSLLPAGAVIGLPRWYLFQSEEDIRNSGLKFGKTVGWDSEFGKAVSETFLPTDDMIAFTIGHELAHTEEHFHLKLYHTFAPPTWLYITYRISNSTSKIFKHRFDLQALFYLGIIGVSLFTYTRIYQKLRHFAEFDADEVSAKCDPRMARGGVDFFAMTLKRNLMQRALLGKEGEKSFTEEGNFIARSLISTHPPFTDRLDRVKNILEGLSTERWSFVQQCLLQTTSLFSLCSPYWIINTCRTTLLILASMASFGHVMELVGKVANRFIVISVGFGIGGLFIYKNAAEAFPNQVCKPIVGLKDEDGSLLKVSERIRTQFDVVLNKLGYTNANKISLFINQGVHPMSVGSTSFPNGAVVSLPKWYIFENYKDIETCGITFQGRDIRWDSELGIKIKECLLPSDEMIAFCIAHEVAQTQRLDYKAINAVLAPSWLYLTYKLAYIGPRMLQLHTVLDILFKLVLCRLSYLCYKQVHMKLYHDVVYQADVMAAKCEPRMLQGGIDVFTKKIELNRIRRRLMGRKGQNCFTEEGNDIESRIYPLLTDRLKRLKDLERGTALVTGVRAEFSS
;
A
#
# COMPACT_ATOMS: atom_id res chain seq x y z
N MET A 1 35.51 19.96 -21.18
CA MET A 1 34.04 20.12 -21.41
C MET A 1 33.39 18.82 -21.90
N ALA A 2 33.93 18.12 -22.91
CA ALA A 2 33.39 16.86 -23.45
C ALA A 2 33.29 15.69 -22.44
N ALA A 3 34.20 15.60 -21.47
CA ALA A 3 34.12 14.56 -20.42
C ALA A 3 32.97 14.80 -19.42
N ARG A 4 32.60 16.06 -19.15
CA ARG A 4 31.46 16.42 -18.28
C ARG A 4 30.12 16.13 -18.97
N THR A 5 30.00 16.38 -20.27
CA THR A 5 28.78 16.09 -21.04
C THR A 5 28.56 14.59 -21.23
N LEU A 6 29.63 13.80 -21.42
CA LEU A 6 29.56 12.33 -21.49
C LEU A 6 29.10 11.70 -20.15
N SER A 7 29.52 12.28 -19.01
CA SER A 7 29.10 11.86 -17.68
C SER A 7 27.62 12.16 -17.41
N MET A 8 27.15 13.36 -17.79
CA MET A 8 25.76 13.79 -17.57
C MET A 8 24.74 13.00 -18.41
N ASP A 9 25.07 12.67 -19.67
CA ASP A 9 24.22 11.83 -20.52
C ASP A 9 24.13 10.38 -20.02
N LYS A 10 25.19 9.86 -19.39
CA LYS A 10 25.17 8.53 -18.74
C LYS A 10 24.28 8.53 -17.50
N ILE A 11 24.31 9.60 -16.71
CA ILE A 11 23.43 9.80 -15.54
C ILE A 11 21.97 9.91 -15.99
N LEU A 12 21.68 10.75 -16.99
CA LEU A 12 20.32 10.94 -17.50
C LEU A 12 19.73 9.65 -18.10
N ARG A 13 20.52 8.89 -18.87
CA ARG A 13 20.11 7.56 -19.35
C ARG A 13 19.78 6.61 -18.21
N SER A 14 20.56 6.64 -17.15
CA SER A 14 20.34 5.79 -15.98
C SER A 14 19.06 6.20 -15.24
N LEU A 15 18.82 7.51 -15.07
CA LEU A 15 17.59 8.03 -14.44
C LEU A 15 16.33 7.70 -15.25
N VAL A 16 16.37 7.87 -16.57
CA VAL A 16 15.27 7.50 -17.47
C VAL A 16 15.05 5.99 -17.45
N GLY A 17 16.13 5.19 -17.48
CA GLY A 17 16.05 3.74 -17.32
C GLY A 17 15.39 3.34 -16.01
N VAL A 18 15.74 4.02 -14.91
CA VAL A 18 15.11 3.84 -13.59
C VAL A 18 13.62 4.21 -13.63
N GLY A 19 13.27 5.35 -14.24
CA GLY A 19 11.87 5.77 -14.39
C GLY A 19 11.03 4.76 -15.18
N ILE A 20 11.56 4.26 -16.30
CA ILE A 20 10.90 3.25 -17.16
C ILE A 20 10.61 1.97 -16.36
N GLY A 21 11.62 1.40 -15.71
CA GLY A 21 11.40 0.15 -14.98
C GLY A 21 10.55 0.32 -13.74
N GLY A 22 10.64 1.46 -13.04
CA GLY A 22 9.73 1.79 -11.94
C GLY A 22 8.27 1.86 -12.39
N LEU A 23 8.00 2.50 -13.53
CA LEU A 23 6.65 2.56 -14.11
C LEU A 23 6.09 1.19 -14.50
N ILE A 24 6.93 0.34 -15.12
CA ILE A 24 6.54 -1.04 -15.48
C ILE A 24 6.24 -1.86 -14.23
N ILE A 25 7.07 -1.77 -13.20
CA ILE A 25 6.86 -2.52 -11.95
C ILE A 25 5.56 -2.09 -11.29
N VAL A 26 5.36 -0.78 -11.07
CA VAL A 26 4.19 -0.26 -10.35
C VAL A 26 2.87 -0.56 -11.08
N ARG A 27 2.87 -0.49 -12.42
CA ARG A 27 1.67 -0.76 -13.22
C ARG A 27 1.46 -2.25 -13.46
N GLY A 28 2.52 -2.96 -13.81
CA GLY A 28 2.47 -4.39 -14.08
C GLY A 28 2.23 -5.25 -12.83
N SER A 29 2.65 -4.80 -11.64
CA SER A 29 2.41 -5.55 -10.39
C SER A 29 0.93 -5.68 -10.07
N ALA A 30 0.11 -4.68 -10.43
CA ALA A 30 -1.33 -4.72 -10.24
C ALA A 30 -2.00 -5.81 -11.07
N GLU A 31 -1.51 -6.02 -12.29
CA GLU A 31 -2.05 -7.03 -13.21
C GLU A 31 -1.47 -8.43 -12.95
N LEU A 32 -0.18 -8.53 -12.58
CA LEU A 32 0.49 -9.80 -12.33
C LEU A 32 0.19 -10.40 -10.95
N PHE A 33 -0.07 -9.55 -9.95
CA PHE A 33 -0.31 -9.96 -8.56
C PHE A 33 -1.57 -9.33 -7.98
N PRO A 34 -2.75 -9.53 -8.61
CA PRO A 34 -4.00 -8.89 -8.21
C PRO A 34 -4.40 -9.21 -6.75
N HIS A 35 -4.03 -10.38 -6.23
CA HIS A 35 -4.29 -10.76 -4.85
C HIS A 35 -3.58 -9.88 -3.79
N LEU A 36 -2.42 -9.29 -4.11
CA LEU A 36 -1.76 -8.32 -3.21
C LEU A 36 -2.62 -7.06 -3.06
N TYR A 37 -3.24 -6.62 -4.15
CA TYR A 37 -4.12 -5.46 -4.15
C TYR A 37 -5.46 -5.76 -3.46
N LYS A 38 -5.99 -6.98 -3.61
CA LYS A 38 -7.10 -7.47 -2.78
C LYS A 38 -6.77 -7.35 -1.29
N GLN A 39 -5.55 -7.65 -0.84
CA GLN A 39 -5.13 -7.47 0.57
C GLN A 39 -5.08 -6.01 1.04
N ILE A 40 -4.81 -5.07 0.14
CA ILE A 40 -4.71 -3.63 0.45
C ILE A 40 -6.10 -2.97 0.45
N TYR A 41 -6.95 -3.34 -0.51
CA TYR A 41 -8.20 -2.64 -0.80
C TYR A 41 -9.46 -3.38 -0.31
N GLY A 42 -9.37 -4.67 -0.02
CA GLY A 42 -10.48 -5.45 0.46
C GLY A 42 -10.88 -5.09 1.88
N VAL A 43 -12.20 -5.05 2.13
CA VAL A 43 -12.74 -4.84 3.47
C VAL A 43 -12.48 -6.08 4.32
N LYS A 44 -12.00 -5.85 5.54
CA LYS A 44 -11.70 -6.90 6.51
C LYS A 44 -12.60 -6.74 7.73
N ASP A 45 -13.00 -7.85 8.31
CA ASP A 45 -13.71 -7.90 9.58
C ASP A 45 -12.77 -7.51 10.74
N GLU A 46 -13.33 -7.39 11.95
CA GLU A 46 -12.56 -7.09 13.16
C GLU A 46 -11.49 -8.14 13.50
N LYS A 47 -11.55 -9.32 12.88
CA LYS A 47 -10.60 -10.42 13.03
C LYS A 47 -9.49 -10.39 11.97
N GLY A 48 -9.54 -9.42 11.04
CA GLY A 48 -8.59 -9.27 9.94
C GLY A 48 -8.83 -10.20 8.74
N ALA A 49 -9.92 -10.98 8.75
CA ALA A 49 -10.34 -11.81 7.63
C ALA A 49 -11.16 -10.97 6.63
N PHE A 50 -11.14 -11.32 5.35
CA PHE A 50 -11.98 -10.62 4.37
C PHE A 50 -13.46 -10.85 4.66
N ILE A 51 -14.25 -9.78 4.56
CA ILE A 51 -15.71 -9.91 4.62
C ILE A 51 -16.17 -10.81 3.46
N ALA A 52 -17.06 -11.75 3.77
CA ALA A 52 -17.63 -12.65 2.78
C ALA A 52 -18.43 -11.86 1.75
N VAL A 53 -18.21 -12.17 0.48
CA VAL A 53 -19.03 -11.64 -0.62
C VAL A 53 -20.44 -12.25 -0.50
N PRO A 54 -21.53 -11.47 -0.55
CA PRO A 54 -22.89 -11.99 -0.53
C PRO A 54 -23.13 -13.00 -1.67
N ASP A 55 -23.91 -14.05 -1.41
CA ASP A 55 -24.10 -15.14 -2.37
C ASP A 55 -24.77 -14.67 -3.66
N ARG A 56 -25.73 -13.74 -3.57
CA ARG A 56 -26.32 -13.04 -4.73
C ARG A 56 -25.27 -12.47 -5.70
N CYS A 57 -24.15 -11.94 -5.19
CA CYS A 57 -23.10 -11.39 -6.04
C CYS A 57 -22.30 -12.48 -6.77
N ARG A 58 -22.14 -13.66 -6.15
CA ARG A 58 -21.47 -14.81 -6.77
C ARG A 58 -22.37 -15.44 -7.83
N GLU A 59 -23.66 -15.59 -7.52
CA GLU A 59 -24.66 -16.05 -8.48
C GLU A 59 -24.73 -15.14 -9.71
N GLN A 60 -24.71 -13.81 -9.51
CA GLN A 60 -24.63 -12.88 -10.64
C GLN A 60 -23.32 -13.01 -11.43
N LEU A 61 -22.19 -13.32 -10.79
CA LEU A 61 -20.95 -13.57 -11.53
C LEU A 61 -21.07 -14.78 -12.44
N ASP A 62 -21.64 -15.89 -11.96
CA ASP A 62 -21.78 -17.09 -12.77
C ASP A 62 -22.72 -16.84 -13.97
N VAL A 63 -23.85 -16.16 -13.72
CA VAL A 63 -24.82 -15.80 -14.78
C VAL A 63 -24.20 -14.85 -15.81
N VAL A 64 -23.50 -13.81 -15.36
CA VAL A 64 -22.88 -12.83 -16.27
C VAL A 64 -21.73 -13.48 -17.03
N ALA A 65 -20.88 -14.27 -16.37
CA ALA A 65 -19.71 -14.88 -16.99
C ALA A 65 -20.08 -15.92 -18.05
N GLU A 66 -21.17 -16.68 -17.86
CA GLU A 66 -21.73 -17.57 -18.87
C GLU A 66 -22.15 -16.78 -20.12
N ARG A 67 -22.91 -15.69 -19.94
CA ARG A 67 -23.40 -14.85 -21.04
C ARG A 67 -22.28 -14.11 -21.77
N TYR A 68 -21.25 -13.71 -21.04
CA TYR A 68 -20.08 -13.03 -21.57
C TYR A 68 -19.09 -14.01 -22.25
N GLY A 69 -19.27 -15.33 -22.07
CA GLY A 69 -18.40 -16.36 -22.67
C GLY A 69 -17.01 -16.44 -22.04
N VAL A 70 -16.89 -16.15 -20.74
CA VAL A 70 -15.60 -16.18 -20.02
C VAL A 70 -15.12 -17.62 -19.88
N LYS A 71 -13.96 -17.94 -20.48
CA LYS A 71 -13.45 -19.31 -20.54
C LYS A 71 -13.01 -19.88 -19.18
N ASN A 72 -12.49 -19.04 -18.28
CA ASN A 72 -11.91 -19.44 -17.00
C ASN A 72 -12.53 -18.68 -15.82
N VAL A 73 -13.85 -18.79 -15.63
CA VAL A 73 -14.56 -18.11 -14.52
C VAL A 73 -13.98 -18.45 -13.15
N ASN A 74 -13.51 -19.68 -12.96
CA ASN A 74 -12.86 -20.13 -11.72
C ASN A 74 -11.59 -19.32 -11.35
N ASN A 75 -10.99 -18.62 -12.32
CA ASN A 75 -9.84 -17.75 -12.09
C ASN A 75 -10.25 -16.30 -11.75
N VAL A 76 -11.55 -15.98 -11.71
CA VAL A 76 -12.08 -14.67 -11.35
C VAL A 76 -12.56 -14.70 -9.90
N ASN A 77 -11.94 -13.87 -9.06
CA ASN A 77 -12.23 -13.84 -7.63
C ASN A 77 -12.91 -12.54 -7.20
N LEU A 78 -14.12 -12.64 -6.67
CA LEU A 78 -14.79 -11.51 -6.06
C LEU A 78 -14.22 -11.17 -4.68
N PHE A 79 -14.27 -9.89 -4.34
CA PHE A 79 -14.08 -9.40 -2.99
C PHE A 79 -14.86 -8.10 -2.78
N ILE A 80 -15.12 -7.73 -1.53
CA ILE A 80 -15.72 -6.44 -1.22
C ILE A 80 -14.62 -5.38 -1.13
N TYR A 81 -14.68 -4.41 -2.02
CA TYR A 81 -13.79 -3.27 -2.05
C TYR A 81 -14.26 -2.17 -1.10
N ARG A 82 -13.32 -1.56 -0.37
CA ARG A 82 -13.61 -0.48 0.59
C ARG A 82 -14.22 0.80 -0.03
N GLY A 83 -14.10 0.98 -1.34
CA GLY A 83 -14.66 2.14 -2.05
C GLY A 83 -16.12 1.97 -2.45
N PHE A 84 -16.64 2.95 -3.19
CA PHE A 84 -18.03 3.02 -3.65
C PHE A 84 -18.22 2.73 -5.15
N HIS A 85 -17.13 2.46 -5.88
CA HIS A 85 -17.12 2.07 -7.30
C HIS A 85 -16.58 0.65 -7.46
N GLY A 86 -16.85 0.00 -8.60
CA GLY A 86 -16.21 -1.27 -8.96
C GLY A 86 -14.72 -1.09 -9.23
N ILE A 87 -13.93 -2.15 -9.03
CA ILE A 87 -12.54 -2.21 -9.43
C ILE A 87 -12.21 -3.60 -9.95
N SER A 88 -11.44 -3.67 -11.04
CA SER A 88 -10.90 -4.93 -11.55
C SER A 88 -9.39 -4.86 -11.71
N LEU A 89 -8.71 -5.96 -11.38
CA LEU A 89 -7.26 -6.11 -11.54
C LEU A 89 -6.94 -7.51 -12.04
N GLY A 90 -5.89 -7.63 -12.86
CA GLY A 90 -5.50 -8.88 -13.49
C GLY A 90 -6.43 -9.27 -14.65
N SER A 91 -6.35 -10.54 -15.03
CA SER A 91 -7.11 -11.14 -16.13
C SER A 91 -7.24 -12.64 -15.90
N SER A 92 -8.35 -13.25 -16.31
CA SER A 92 -8.50 -14.71 -16.25
C SER A 92 -7.46 -15.45 -17.12
N LEU A 93 -6.82 -14.74 -18.06
CA LEU A 93 -5.75 -15.22 -18.93
C LEU A 93 -4.38 -15.32 -18.23
N LEU A 94 -4.20 -14.64 -17.09
CA LEU A 94 -2.94 -14.66 -16.34
C LEU A 94 -2.93 -15.78 -15.29
N PRO A 95 -1.77 -16.35 -14.93
CA PRO A 95 -1.68 -17.43 -13.93
C PRO A 95 -2.21 -17.06 -12.54
N ALA A 96 -2.17 -15.76 -12.19
CA ALA A 96 -2.69 -15.25 -10.92
C ALA A 96 -4.20 -14.93 -10.98
N GLY A 97 -4.84 -15.14 -12.13
CA GLY A 97 -6.25 -14.84 -12.35
C GLY A 97 -6.61 -13.36 -12.31
N ALA A 98 -7.90 -13.10 -12.18
CA ALA A 98 -8.47 -11.77 -12.00
C ALA A 98 -9.09 -11.62 -10.62
N VAL A 99 -9.10 -10.39 -10.09
CA VAL A 99 -9.90 -10.02 -8.92
C VAL A 99 -10.84 -8.89 -9.28
N ILE A 100 -12.11 -9.04 -8.90
CA ILE A 100 -13.13 -8.01 -9.05
C ILE A 100 -13.58 -7.58 -7.66
N GLY A 101 -13.37 -6.30 -7.36
CA GLY A 101 -13.76 -5.63 -6.14
C GLY A 101 -15.11 -4.96 -6.30
N LEU A 102 -16.13 -5.50 -5.63
CA LEU A 102 -17.47 -4.93 -5.63
C LEU A 102 -17.55 -3.79 -4.61
N PRO A 103 -18.32 -2.72 -4.89
CA PRO A 103 -18.50 -1.61 -3.96
C PRO A 103 -18.95 -2.07 -2.57
N ARG A 104 -18.48 -1.43 -1.49
CA ARG A 104 -18.85 -1.83 -0.12
C ARG A 104 -20.35 -1.80 0.16
N TRP A 105 -21.09 -0.97 -0.56
CA TRP A 105 -22.53 -0.84 -0.38
C TRP A 105 -23.31 -2.02 -0.97
N TYR A 106 -22.64 -2.95 -1.65
CA TYR A 106 -23.24 -4.23 -2.07
C TYR A 106 -23.45 -5.20 -0.90
N LEU A 107 -22.97 -4.84 0.28
CA LEU A 107 -23.26 -5.55 1.53
C LEU A 107 -24.66 -5.25 2.08
N PHE A 108 -25.29 -4.14 1.70
CA PHE A 108 -26.58 -3.73 2.27
C PHE A 108 -27.72 -4.47 1.60
N GLN A 109 -28.58 -5.09 2.41
CA GLN A 109 -29.79 -5.79 1.95
C GLN A 109 -31.06 -5.09 2.43
N SER A 110 -30.98 -4.37 3.55
CA SER A 110 -32.09 -3.65 4.17
C SER A 110 -31.70 -2.21 4.56
N GLU A 111 -32.70 -1.37 4.80
CA GLU A 111 -32.48 -0.04 5.37
C GLU A 111 -31.80 -0.10 6.74
N GLU A 112 -32.05 -1.17 7.51
CA GLU A 112 -31.42 -1.39 8.81
C GLU A 112 -29.90 -1.63 8.68
N ASP A 113 -29.45 -2.35 7.65
CA ASP A 113 -28.02 -2.51 7.36
C ASP A 113 -27.34 -1.17 7.09
N ILE A 114 -28.04 -0.26 6.40
CA ILE A 114 -27.53 1.08 6.11
C ILE A 114 -27.44 1.90 7.40
N ARG A 115 -28.45 1.86 8.26
CA ARG A 115 -28.44 2.53 9.57
C ARG A 115 -27.30 2.04 10.45
N ASN A 116 -27.04 0.73 10.44
CA ASN A 116 -26.00 0.08 11.24
C ASN A 116 -24.61 0.12 10.60
N SER A 117 -24.48 0.59 9.35
CA SER A 117 -23.23 0.59 8.59
C SER A 117 -22.16 1.58 9.08
N GLY A 118 -22.55 2.55 9.92
CA GLY A 118 -21.67 3.66 10.32
C GLY A 118 -21.28 4.61 9.18
N LEU A 119 -22.05 4.63 8.08
CA LEU A 119 -21.83 5.54 6.96
C LEU A 119 -21.89 7.01 7.41
N LYS A 120 -20.86 7.79 7.02
CA LYS A 120 -20.79 9.24 7.25
C LYS A 120 -20.59 9.96 5.93
N PHE A 121 -21.37 11.01 5.68
CA PHE A 121 -21.28 11.84 4.48
C PHE A 121 -20.58 13.17 4.80
N GLY A 122 -19.44 13.09 5.49
CA GLY A 122 -18.73 14.23 6.09
C GLY A 122 -19.44 14.89 7.27
N LYS A 123 -20.75 14.68 7.41
CA LYS A 123 -21.55 14.96 8.62
C LYS A 123 -22.31 13.69 9.04
N THR A 124 -22.71 13.63 10.31
CA THR A 124 -23.66 12.62 10.80
C THR A 124 -25.03 12.87 10.18
N VAL A 125 -25.63 11.81 9.64
CA VAL A 125 -26.97 11.85 9.04
C VAL A 125 -27.96 11.29 10.06
N GLY A 126 -29.02 12.05 10.34
CA GLY A 126 -30.18 11.51 11.07
C GLY A 126 -30.95 10.60 10.13
N TRP A 127 -30.79 9.29 10.26
CA TRP A 127 -31.39 8.32 9.34
C TRP A 127 -32.93 8.37 9.31
N ASP A 128 -33.56 8.84 10.38
CA ASP A 128 -35.02 8.97 10.48
C ASP A 128 -35.56 10.25 9.81
N SER A 129 -34.68 11.17 9.39
CA SER A 129 -35.06 12.38 8.65
C SER A 129 -35.46 12.06 7.20
N GLU A 130 -36.22 12.96 6.56
CA GLU A 130 -36.57 12.85 5.14
C GLU A 130 -35.32 12.69 4.26
N PHE A 131 -34.25 13.43 4.56
CA PHE A 131 -32.95 13.30 3.90
C PHE A 131 -32.33 11.90 4.14
N GLY A 132 -32.37 11.41 5.37
CA GLY A 132 -31.85 10.09 5.74
C GLY A 132 -32.54 8.96 4.98
N LYS A 133 -33.86 9.03 4.85
CA LYS A 133 -34.65 8.07 4.06
C LYS A 133 -34.31 8.16 2.56
N ALA A 134 -34.33 9.37 1.99
CA ALA A 134 -34.01 9.58 0.58
C ALA A 134 -32.58 9.13 0.19
N VAL A 135 -31.61 9.28 1.09
CA VAL A 135 -30.25 8.77 0.90
C VAL A 135 -30.21 7.25 1.04
N SER A 136 -30.91 6.67 2.02
CA SER A 136 -30.90 5.22 2.25
C SER A 136 -31.40 4.44 1.04
N GLU A 137 -32.45 4.92 0.37
CA GLU A 137 -32.98 4.31 -0.87
C GLU A 137 -31.90 4.13 -1.97
N THR A 138 -30.90 5.00 -2.02
CA THR A 138 -29.86 4.97 -3.07
C THR A 138 -28.70 4.02 -2.79
N PHE A 139 -28.70 3.37 -1.62
CA PHE A 139 -27.68 2.42 -1.18
C PHE A 139 -28.16 0.97 -1.17
N LEU A 140 -29.39 0.70 -1.63
CA LEU A 140 -29.91 -0.64 -1.79
C LEU A 140 -29.69 -1.11 -3.24
N PRO A 141 -28.70 -2.00 -3.49
CA PRO A 141 -28.41 -2.47 -4.83
C PRO A 141 -29.47 -3.48 -5.30
N THR A 142 -29.90 -3.36 -6.55
CA THR A 142 -30.68 -4.41 -7.24
C THR A 142 -29.74 -5.45 -7.86
N ASP A 143 -30.25 -6.65 -8.15
CA ASP A 143 -29.44 -7.68 -8.82
C ASP A 143 -29.01 -7.27 -10.22
N ASP A 144 -29.83 -6.48 -10.91
CA ASP A 144 -29.52 -5.91 -12.22
C ASP A 144 -28.33 -4.93 -12.14
N MET A 145 -28.25 -4.11 -11.08
CA MET A 145 -27.09 -3.22 -10.85
C MET A 145 -25.81 -4.03 -10.55
N ILE A 146 -25.93 -5.11 -9.78
CA ILE A 146 -24.81 -6.01 -9.48
C ILE A 146 -24.33 -6.68 -10.76
N ALA A 147 -25.24 -7.23 -11.56
CA ALA A 147 -24.94 -7.84 -12.85
C ALA A 147 -24.23 -6.86 -13.78
N PHE A 148 -24.77 -5.65 -13.95
CA PHE A 148 -24.14 -4.60 -14.75
C PHE A 148 -22.73 -4.26 -14.27
N THR A 149 -22.52 -4.14 -12.95
CA THR A 149 -21.20 -3.83 -12.38
C THR A 149 -20.21 -4.95 -12.63
N ILE A 150 -20.63 -6.21 -12.44
CA ILE A 150 -19.78 -7.37 -12.72
C ILE A 150 -19.43 -7.45 -14.20
N GLY A 151 -20.42 -7.24 -15.09
CA GLY A 151 -20.19 -7.21 -16.54
C GLY A 151 -19.21 -6.12 -16.95
N HIS A 152 -19.36 -4.92 -16.39
CA HIS A 152 -18.45 -3.79 -16.63
C HIS A 152 -17.01 -4.13 -16.21
N GLU A 153 -16.84 -4.75 -15.04
CA GLU A 153 -15.51 -5.13 -14.55
C GLU A 153 -14.91 -6.32 -15.30
N LEU A 154 -15.73 -7.26 -15.78
CA LEU A 154 -15.31 -8.37 -16.63
C LEU A 154 -14.86 -7.88 -18.02
N ALA A 155 -15.53 -6.88 -18.59
CA ALA A 155 -15.10 -6.23 -19.83
C ALA A 155 -13.65 -5.72 -19.70
N HIS A 156 -13.32 -5.12 -18.55
CA HIS A 156 -11.97 -4.67 -18.26
C HIS A 156 -10.93 -5.80 -18.09
N THR A 157 -11.29 -6.97 -17.56
CA THR A 157 -10.34 -8.07 -17.33
C THR A 157 -10.15 -8.98 -18.53
N GLU A 158 -11.19 -9.18 -19.33
CA GLU A 158 -11.22 -10.16 -20.41
C GLU A 158 -11.03 -9.50 -21.77
N GLU A 159 -11.92 -8.58 -22.13
CA GLU A 159 -11.97 -7.99 -23.46
C GLU A 159 -10.92 -6.88 -23.64
N HIS A 160 -10.80 -6.01 -22.64
CA HIS A 160 -9.88 -4.88 -22.64
C HIS A 160 -8.52 -5.18 -21.98
N PHE A 161 -8.16 -6.46 -21.82
CA PHE A 161 -6.84 -6.82 -21.28
C PHE A 161 -5.69 -6.18 -22.07
N HIS A 162 -5.85 -6.04 -23.38
CA HIS A 162 -4.91 -5.32 -24.25
C HIS A 162 -4.77 -3.83 -23.89
N LEU A 163 -5.85 -3.17 -23.44
CA LEU A 163 -5.79 -1.79 -22.93
C LEU A 163 -5.08 -1.71 -21.58
N LYS A 164 -5.23 -2.72 -20.71
CA LYS A 164 -4.45 -2.82 -19.46
C LYS A 164 -2.95 -3.00 -19.72
N LEU A 165 -2.59 -3.82 -20.71
CA LEU A 165 -1.20 -3.93 -21.17
C LEU A 165 -0.71 -2.60 -21.75
N TYR A 166 -1.52 -1.91 -22.55
CA TYR A 166 -1.20 -0.58 -23.04
C TYR A 166 -0.95 0.41 -21.88
N HIS A 167 -1.82 0.44 -20.86
CA HIS A 167 -1.62 1.29 -19.67
C HIS A 167 -0.34 0.95 -18.88
N THR A 168 0.16 -0.29 -19.00
CA THR A 168 1.40 -0.72 -18.37
C THR A 168 2.63 -0.27 -19.16
N PHE A 169 2.60 -0.39 -20.50
CA PHE A 169 3.78 -0.13 -21.35
C PHE A 169 3.82 1.24 -22.02
N ALA A 170 2.69 1.91 -22.19
CA ALA A 170 2.63 3.24 -22.82
C ALA A 170 3.36 4.32 -22.00
N PRO A 171 3.19 4.47 -20.67
CA PRO A 171 3.93 5.49 -19.93
C PRO A 171 5.47 5.32 -19.99
N PRO A 172 6.04 4.12 -19.78
CA PRO A 172 7.48 3.90 -19.97
C PRO A 172 7.96 4.18 -21.40
N THR A 173 7.18 3.78 -22.41
CA THR A 173 7.50 4.04 -23.82
C THR A 173 7.46 5.54 -24.12
N TRP A 174 6.47 6.25 -23.60
CA TRP A 174 6.32 7.70 -23.76
C TRP A 174 7.48 8.47 -23.11
N LEU A 175 7.88 8.06 -21.90
CA LEU A 175 9.04 8.61 -21.22
C LEU A 175 10.33 8.39 -22.03
N TYR A 176 10.50 7.19 -22.58
CA TYR A 176 11.64 6.87 -23.44
C TYR A 176 11.67 7.73 -24.72
N ILE A 177 10.54 7.85 -25.42
CA ILE A 177 10.43 8.66 -26.64
C ILE A 177 10.75 10.12 -26.32
N THR A 178 10.18 10.66 -25.24
CA THR A 178 10.44 12.03 -24.78
C THR A 178 11.91 12.26 -24.50
N TYR A 179 12.56 11.33 -23.80
CA TYR A 179 14.00 11.38 -23.55
C TYR A 179 14.80 11.35 -24.87
N ARG A 180 14.46 10.45 -25.81
CA ARG A 180 15.16 10.30 -27.09
C ARG A 180 15.04 11.54 -27.97
N ILE A 181 13.86 12.15 -28.02
CA ILE A 181 13.62 13.41 -28.73
C ILE A 181 14.43 14.52 -28.07
N SER A 182 14.30 14.67 -26.75
CA SER A 182 15.05 15.67 -25.97
C SER A 182 16.56 15.56 -26.19
N ASN A 183 17.13 14.35 -26.10
CA ASN A 183 18.56 14.14 -26.26
C ASN A 183 19.06 14.22 -27.71
N SER A 184 18.17 14.06 -28.71
CA SER A 184 18.57 14.23 -30.11
C SER A 184 18.61 15.71 -30.49
N THR A 185 17.67 16.50 -29.98
CA THR A 185 17.59 17.93 -30.27
C THR A 185 18.63 18.77 -29.52
N SER A 186 19.14 18.27 -28.39
CA SER A 186 20.26 18.89 -27.65
C SER A 186 21.53 19.06 -28.48
N LYS A 187 21.72 18.22 -29.50
CA LYS A 187 22.86 18.26 -30.40
C LYS A 187 22.81 19.44 -31.37
N ILE A 188 21.65 20.10 -31.51
CA ILE A 188 21.42 21.22 -32.43
C ILE A 188 21.80 22.57 -31.78
N PHE A 189 21.54 22.75 -30.49
CA PHE A 189 21.73 24.05 -29.81
C PHE A 189 23.00 24.11 -28.94
N LYS A 190 24.14 23.59 -29.41
CA LYS A 190 25.36 23.30 -28.62
C LYS A 190 25.94 24.45 -27.76
N HIS A 191 25.60 25.72 -28.02
CA HIS A 191 26.33 26.87 -27.46
C HIS A 191 25.55 27.80 -26.53
N ARG A 192 24.24 27.59 -26.28
CA ARG A 192 23.46 28.41 -25.33
C ARG A 192 22.69 27.55 -24.33
N PHE A 193 23.18 27.48 -23.09
CA PHE A 193 22.60 26.69 -22.01
C PHE A 193 21.14 27.09 -21.71
N ASP A 194 20.84 28.39 -21.67
CA ASP A 194 19.50 28.89 -21.35
C ASP A 194 18.45 28.46 -22.38
N LEU A 195 18.81 28.50 -23.67
CA LEU A 195 17.93 28.04 -24.74
C LEU A 195 17.77 26.52 -24.75
N GLN A 196 18.82 25.76 -24.41
CA GLN A 196 18.71 24.31 -24.25
C GLN A 196 17.75 23.94 -23.12
N ALA A 197 17.86 24.63 -21.98
CA ALA A 197 17.00 24.39 -20.81
C ALA A 197 15.54 24.75 -21.11
N LEU A 198 15.28 25.92 -21.70
CA LEU A 198 13.93 26.34 -22.12
C LEU A 198 13.32 25.36 -23.13
N PHE A 199 14.13 24.86 -24.08
CA PHE A 199 13.66 23.92 -25.07
C PHE A 199 13.37 22.53 -24.49
N TYR A 200 14.18 22.05 -23.52
CA TYR A 200 13.87 20.83 -22.77
C TYR A 200 12.57 20.96 -21.98
N LEU A 201 12.37 22.08 -21.29
CA LEU A 201 11.11 22.37 -20.60
C LEU A 201 9.94 22.41 -21.59
N GLY A 202 10.13 22.97 -22.78
CA GLY A 202 9.16 22.95 -23.86
C GLY A 202 8.81 21.53 -24.32
N ILE A 203 9.80 20.67 -24.61
CA ILE A 203 9.57 19.28 -25.00
C ILE A 203 8.85 18.51 -23.89
N ILE A 204 9.30 18.67 -22.64
CA ILE A 204 8.69 18.00 -21.49
C ILE A 204 7.24 18.48 -21.31
N GLY A 205 6.99 19.79 -21.44
CA GLY A 205 5.66 20.39 -21.35
C GLY A 205 4.71 19.88 -22.44
N VAL A 206 5.15 19.90 -23.70
CA VAL A 206 4.37 19.37 -24.84
C VAL A 206 4.14 17.87 -24.69
N SER A 207 5.17 17.11 -24.30
CA SER A 207 5.07 15.67 -24.07
C SER A 207 4.09 15.33 -22.96
N LEU A 208 4.14 16.05 -21.84
CA LEU A 208 3.21 15.85 -20.72
C LEU A 208 1.78 16.23 -21.12
N PHE A 209 1.61 17.34 -21.83
CA PHE A 209 0.30 17.78 -22.33
C PHE A 209 -0.32 16.76 -23.28
N THR A 210 0.45 16.29 -24.27
CA THR A 210 -0.03 15.31 -25.25
C THR A 210 -0.31 13.95 -24.62
N TYR A 211 0.60 13.46 -23.76
CA TYR A 211 0.39 12.23 -22.99
C TYR A 211 -0.89 12.28 -22.15
N THR A 212 -1.08 13.36 -21.40
CA THR A 212 -2.25 13.47 -20.51
C THR A 212 -3.56 13.46 -21.30
N ARG A 213 -3.62 14.14 -22.45
CA ARG A 213 -4.81 14.13 -23.33
C ARG A 213 -5.09 12.76 -23.94
N ILE A 214 -4.07 12.09 -24.48
CA ILE A 214 -4.21 10.75 -25.07
C ILE A 214 -4.62 9.75 -23.98
N TYR A 215 -3.96 9.80 -22.83
CA TYR A 215 -4.23 8.90 -21.71
C TYR A 215 -5.65 9.07 -21.16
N GLN A 216 -6.14 10.32 -21.03
CA GLN A 216 -7.53 10.59 -20.65
C GLN A 216 -8.51 10.02 -21.66
N LYS A 217 -8.32 10.29 -22.96
CA LYS A 217 -9.21 9.80 -24.02
C LYS A 217 -9.28 8.28 -24.08
N LEU A 218 -8.15 7.59 -23.94
CA LEU A 218 -8.11 6.13 -23.91
C LEU A 218 -8.80 5.55 -22.68
N ARG A 219 -8.66 6.18 -21.51
CA ARG A 219 -9.41 5.77 -20.32
C ARG A 219 -10.92 5.96 -20.47
N HIS A 220 -11.33 7.12 -20.98
CA HIS A 220 -12.74 7.38 -21.20
C HIS A 220 -13.33 6.40 -22.22
N PHE A 221 -12.58 6.11 -23.29
CA PHE A 221 -12.96 5.08 -24.25
C PHE A 221 -13.14 3.72 -23.56
N ALA A 222 -12.14 3.26 -22.78
CA ALA A 222 -12.23 1.98 -22.09
C ALA A 222 -13.43 1.90 -21.14
N GLU A 223 -13.76 2.98 -20.42
CA GLU A 223 -14.91 3.02 -19.51
C GLU A 223 -16.24 3.00 -20.26
N PHE A 224 -16.36 3.78 -21.34
CA PHE A 224 -17.57 3.78 -22.17
C PHE A 224 -17.79 2.45 -22.88
N ASP A 225 -16.72 1.85 -23.39
CA ASP A 225 -16.76 0.55 -24.05
C ASP A 225 -17.17 -0.54 -23.05
N ALA A 226 -16.57 -0.55 -21.85
CA ALA A 226 -16.96 -1.49 -20.79
C ALA A 226 -18.43 -1.32 -20.35
N ASP A 227 -18.94 -0.09 -20.27
CA ASP A 227 -20.37 0.17 -20.03
C ASP A 227 -21.24 -0.37 -21.15
N GLU A 228 -20.83 -0.14 -22.40
CA GLU A 228 -21.56 -0.55 -23.59
C GLU A 228 -21.62 -2.06 -23.72
N VAL A 229 -20.50 -2.77 -23.51
CA VAL A 229 -20.50 -4.24 -23.58
C VAL A 229 -21.32 -4.84 -22.44
N SER A 230 -21.19 -4.32 -21.22
CA SER A 230 -22.02 -4.76 -20.09
C SER A 230 -23.51 -4.55 -20.36
N ALA A 231 -23.91 -3.36 -20.83
CA ALA A 231 -25.30 -3.04 -21.11
C ALA A 231 -25.89 -3.87 -22.27
N LYS A 232 -25.13 -4.14 -23.32
CA LYS A 232 -25.58 -4.92 -24.48
C LYS A 232 -25.73 -6.41 -24.20
N CYS A 233 -25.14 -6.92 -23.12
CA CYS A 233 -25.16 -8.34 -22.79
C CYS A 233 -26.58 -8.84 -22.44
N ASP A 234 -27.36 -8.04 -21.71
CA ASP A 234 -28.74 -8.36 -21.33
C ASP A 234 -29.54 -7.06 -21.09
N PRO A 235 -30.81 -6.94 -21.56
CA PRO A 235 -31.68 -5.81 -21.23
C PRO A 235 -31.77 -5.48 -19.74
N ARG A 236 -31.68 -6.50 -18.87
CA ARG A 236 -31.59 -6.33 -17.41
C ARG A 236 -30.31 -5.62 -16.98
N MET A 237 -29.18 -5.92 -17.60
CA MET A 237 -27.91 -5.24 -17.31
C MET A 237 -27.94 -3.80 -17.81
N ALA A 238 -28.54 -3.52 -18.98
CA ALA A 238 -28.76 -2.15 -19.43
C ALA A 238 -29.62 -1.35 -18.43
N ARG A 239 -30.73 -1.93 -17.94
CA ARG A 239 -31.57 -1.32 -16.88
C ARG A 239 -30.78 -1.10 -15.59
N GLY A 240 -30.04 -2.12 -15.16
CA GLY A 240 -29.16 -2.05 -14.00
C GLY A 240 -28.10 -0.95 -14.10
N GLY A 241 -27.56 -0.70 -15.30
CA GLY A 241 -26.63 0.39 -15.56
C GLY A 241 -27.29 1.78 -15.46
N VAL A 242 -28.49 1.93 -16.00
CA VAL A 242 -29.30 3.17 -15.83
C VAL A 242 -29.54 3.45 -14.34
N ASP A 243 -29.99 2.44 -13.60
CA ASP A 243 -30.26 2.56 -12.16
C ASP A 243 -28.97 2.86 -11.39
N PHE A 244 -27.87 2.19 -11.72
CA PHE A 244 -26.56 2.41 -11.10
C PHE A 244 -26.09 3.87 -11.23
N PHE A 245 -26.11 4.42 -12.45
CA PHE A 245 -25.68 5.80 -12.65
C PHE A 245 -26.67 6.81 -12.07
N ALA A 246 -27.98 6.59 -12.22
CA ALA A 246 -29.00 7.48 -11.66
C ALA A 246 -28.93 7.55 -10.11
N MET A 247 -28.81 6.40 -9.43
CA MET A 247 -28.65 6.37 -7.98
C MET A 247 -27.32 6.97 -7.54
N THR A 248 -26.25 6.83 -8.32
CA THR A 248 -24.95 7.46 -8.04
C THR A 248 -25.01 8.99 -8.16
N LEU A 249 -25.64 9.51 -9.21
CA LEU A 249 -25.86 10.96 -9.37
C LEU A 249 -26.74 11.52 -8.25
N LYS A 250 -27.85 10.83 -7.91
CA LYS A 250 -28.73 11.22 -6.79
C LYS A 250 -27.93 11.29 -5.48
N ARG A 251 -27.10 10.29 -5.18
CA ARG A 251 -26.19 10.29 -4.00
C ARG A 251 -25.25 11.48 -3.98
N ASN A 252 -24.61 11.74 -5.10
CA ASN A 252 -23.65 12.83 -5.23
C ASN A 252 -24.32 14.20 -5.02
N LEU A 253 -25.53 14.41 -5.55
CA LEU A 253 -26.33 15.62 -5.32
C LEU A 253 -26.74 15.79 -3.85
N MET A 254 -27.21 14.72 -3.22
CA MET A 254 -27.56 14.74 -1.79
C MET A 254 -26.33 15.05 -0.92
N GLN A 255 -25.18 14.47 -1.25
CA GLN A 255 -23.92 14.75 -0.54
C GLN A 255 -23.42 16.17 -0.81
N ARG A 256 -23.57 16.69 -2.03
CA ARG A 256 -23.27 18.08 -2.38
C ARG A 256 -24.09 19.05 -1.52
N ALA A 257 -25.40 18.82 -1.41
CA ALA A 257 -26.31 19.63 -0.62
C ALA A 257 -25.96 19.58 0.89
N LEU A 258 -25.72 18.38 1.44
CA LEU A 258 -25.40 18.18 2.86
C LEU A 258 -24.12 18.90 3.30
N LEU A 259 -23.11 18.91 2.43
CA LEU A 259 -21.80 19.49 2.69
C LEU A 259 -21.73 21.00 2.38
N GLY A 260 -22.77 21.58 1.77
CA GLY A 260 -22.77 22.99 1.35
C GLY A 260 -21.55 23.33 0.49
N LYS A 261 -20.85 24.42 0.83
CA LYS A 261 -19.66 24.91 0.08
C LYS A 261 -18.56 23.86 -0.12
N GLU A 262 -18.37 22.93 0.81
CA GLU A 262 -17.38 21.85 0.65
C GLU A 262 -17.85 20.76 -0.33
N GLY A 263 -19.17 20.56 -0.44
CA GLY A 263 -19.79 19.69 -1.42
C GLY A 263 -19.63 20.22 -2.84
N GLU A 264 -19.77 21.54 -3.03
CA GLU A 264 -19.64 22.21 -4.34
C GLU A 264 -18.22 22.11 -4.92
N LYS A 265 -17.20 21.91 -4.07
CA LYS A 265 -15.82 21.63 -4.50
C LYS A 265 -15.60 20.18 -4.95
N SER A 266 -16.58 19.31 -4.75
CA SER A 266 -16.46 17.86 -4.95
C SER A 266 -17.38 17.38 -6.06
N PHE A 267 -18.55 18.01 -6.21
CA PHE A 267 -19.59 17.62 -7.16
C PHE A 267 -20.15 18.80 -7.96
N THR A 268 -20.43 18.57 -9.25
CA THR A 268 -21.12 19.53 -10.11
C THR A 268 -22.61 19.63 -9.73
N GLU A 269 -23.31 20.61 -10.31
CA GLU A 269 -24.77 20.77 -10.15
C GLU A 269 -25.58 19.59 -10.70
N GLU A 270 -24.99 18.79 -11.58
CA GLU A 270 -25.59 17.55 -12.11
C GLU A 270 -25.20 16.31 -11.31
N GLY A 271 -24.30 16.43 -10.33
CA GLY A 271 -23.82 15.32 -9.50
C GLY A 271 -22.59 14.59 -10.05
N ASN A 272 -21.91 15.14 -11.05
CA ASN A 272 -20.63 14.60 -11.55
C ASN A 272 -19.48 14.93 -10.59
N PHE A 273 -18.45 14.08 -10.54
CA PHE A 273 -17.24 14.39 -9.78
C PHE A 273 -16.46 15.54 -10.42
N ILE A 274 -16.04 16.51 -9.61
CA ILE A 274 -15.11 17.56 -10.06
C ILE A 274 -13.68 17.02 -9.96
N ALA A 275 -13.04 16.81 -11.10
CA ALA A 275 -11.67 16.32 -11.15
C ALA A 275 -10.70 17.31 -10.49
N ARG A 276 -10.09 16.93 -9.35
CA ARG A 276 -9.08 17.74 -8.64
C ARG A 276 -7.66 17.54 -9.16
N SER A 277 -7.44 16.57 -10.05
CA SER A 277 -6.16 16.26 -10.69
C SER A 277 -6.13 16.74 -12.13
N LEU A 278 -4.92 16.98 -12.66
CA LEU A 278 -4.67 17.28 -14.09
C LEU A 278 -5.18 16.19 -15.07
N ILE A 279 -5.60 15.04 -14.55
CA ILE A 279 -6.12 13.89 -15.29
C ILE A 279 -7.42 13.47 -14.63
N SER A 280 -8.55 13.60 -15.34
CA SER A 280 -9.77 12.88 -14.97
C SER A 280 -9.56 11.41 -15.29
N THR A 281 -9.81 10.53 -14.33
CA THR A 281 -9.63 9.08 -14.52
C THR A 281 -10.85 8.40 -15.10
N HIS A 282 -12.04 9.02 -15.00
CA HIS A 282 -13.31 8.51 -15.50
C HIS A 282 -14.07 9.61 -16.26
N PRO A 283 -14.90 9.24 -17.25
CA PRO A 283 -15.82 10.17 -17.88
C PRO A 283 -16.95 10.61 -16.91
N PRO A 284 -17.64 11.73 -17.18
CA PRO A 284 -18.80 12.17 -16.41
C PRO A 284 -19.87 11.07 -16.34
N PHE A 285 -20.52 10.92 -15.19
CA PHE A 285 -21.60 9.95 -15.01
C PHE A 285 -22.86 10.30 -15.81
N THR A 286 -23.10 11.59 -16.09
CA THR A 286 -24.17 12.02 -17.00
C THR A 286 -23.97 11.44 -18.40
N ASP A 287 -22.76 11.59 -18.97
CA ASP A 287 -22.42 11.04 -20.29
C ASP A 287 -22.55 9.51 -20.32
N ARG A 288 -22.14 8.83 -19.25
CA ARG A 288 -22.27 7.37 -19.11
C ARG A 288 -23.75 6.95 -19.03
N LEU A 289 -24.54 7.65 -18.23
CA LEU A 289 -25.98 7.41 -18.07
C LEU A 289 -26.71 7.55 -19.41
N ASP A 290 -26.46 8.61 -20.16
CA ASP A 290 -27.14 8.87 -21.44
C ASP A 290 -26.81 7.78 -22.47
N ARG A 291 -25.55 7.32 -22.50
CA ARG A 291 -25.15 6.21 -23.38
C ARG A 291 -25.86 4.90 -23.03
N VAL A 292 -25.90 4.53 -21.76
CA VAL A 292 -26.58 3.29 -21.33
C VAL A 292 -28.10 3.39 -21.51
N LYS A 293 -28.71 4.56 -21.31
CA LYS A 293 -30.12 4.81 -21.63
C LYS A 293 -30.41 4.59 -23.11
N ASN A 294 -29.59 5.15 -24.00
CA ASN A 294 -29.75 4.96 -25.45
C ASN A 294 -29.65 3.48 -25.85
N ILE A 295 -28.76 2.72 -25.20
CA ILE A 295 -28.67 1.26 -25.40
C ILE A 295 -29.96 0.57 -24.93
N LEU A 296 -30.45 0.89 -23.72
CA LEU A 296 -31.68 0.32 -23.18
C LEU A 296 -32.89 0.60 -24.08
N GLU A 297 -33.02 1.83 -24.57
CA GLU A 297 -34.08 2.24 -25.50
C GLU A 297 -33.98 1.47 -26.83
N GLY A 298 -32.77 1.35 -27.39
CA GLY A 298 -32.53 0.54 -28.59
C GLY A 298 -32.92 -0.93 -28.40
N LEU A 299 -32.56 -1.53 -27.27
CA LEU A 299 -32.92 -2.90 -26.90
C LEU A 299 -34.41 -3.11 -26.65
N SER A 300 -35.15 -2.05 -26.30
CA SER A 300 -36.60 -2.09 -26.11
C SER A 300 -37.39 -1.98 -27.42
N THR A 301 -36.76 -1.41 -28.46
CA THR A 301 -37.39 -1.15 -29.77
C THR A 301 -37.17 -2.32 -30.74
N GLU A 302 -36.06 -3.04 -30.63
CA GLU A 302 -35.82 -4.28 -31.36
C GLU A 302 -36.42 -5.48 -30.61
N ARG A 303 -37.46 -6.11 -31.19
CA ARG A 303 -37.99 -7.40 -30.71
C ARG A 303 -36.85 -8.43 -30.83
N TRP A 304 -36.35 -8.91 -29.70
CA TRP A 304 -35.20 -9.82 -29.53
C TRP A 304 -35.28 -11.14 -30.32
N SER A 305 -35.07 -11.09 -31.64
CA SER A 305 -34.98 -12.28 -32.49
C SER A 305 -33.82 -12.25 -33.48
N PHE A 306 -32.78 -11.44 -33.26
CA PHE A 306 -31.65 -11.40 -34.22
C PHE A 306 -30.24 -11.21 -33.65
N VAL A 307 -30.07 -10.89 -32.37
CA VAL A 307 -28.72 -10.56 -31.82
C VAL A 307 -27.92 -11.80 -31.39
N GLN A 308 -28.57 -12.95 -31.20
CA GLN A 308 -27.88 -14.19 -30.81
C GLN A 308 -27.14 -14.87 -31.98
N GLN A 309 -27.25 -14.34 -33.21
CA GLN A 309 -26.67 -14.95 -34.42
C GLN A 309 -25.34 -14.33 -34.86
N CYS A 310 -24.89 -13.21 -34.29
CA CYS A 310 -23.66 -12.53 -34.70
C CYS A 310 -22.40 -12.83 -33.85
N LEU A 311 -22.52 -13.52 -32.71
CA LEU A 311 -21.35 -13.86 -31.85
C LEU A 311 -20.76 -15.25 -32.11
N LEU A 312 -21.31 -16.03 -33.06
CA LEU A 312 -20.86 -17.40 -33.38
C LEU A 312 -20.34 -17.62 -34.82
N GLN A 313 -20.22 -16.58 -35.64
CA GLN A 313 -19.67 -16.71 -37.01
C GLN A 313 -18.26 -16.12 -37.14
N THR A 314 -17.27 -16.80 -36.59
CA THR A 314 -15.86 -16.69 -37.04
C THR A 314 -15.15 -18.05 -37.12
N THR A 315 -15.88 -19.14 -37.33
CA THR A 315 -15.31 -20.49 -37.47
C THR A 315 -15.88 -21.29 -38.63
N SER A 316 -15.86 -20.74 -39.85
CA SER A 316 -15.80 -21.60 -41.06
C SER A 316 -15.61 -20.72 -42.28
N LEU A 317 -14.41 -20.70 -42.85
CA LEU A 317 -14.17 -20.42 -44.26
C LEU A 317 -12.67 -20.61 -44.53
N PHE A 318 -12.22 -21.86 -44.67
CA PHE A 318 -11.04 -22.18 -45.49
C PHE A 318 -11.05 -23.67 -45.84
N SER A 319 -11.75 -24.02 -46.92
CA SER A 319 -11.34 -25.13 -47.77
C SER A 319 -11.71 -24.80 -49.22
N LEU A 320 -10.71 -24.50 -50.04
CA LEU A 320 -10.55 -25.08 -51.38
C LEU A 320 -9.23 -24.61 -52.01
N CYS A 321 -8.58 -25.57 -52.65
CA CYS A 321 -7.20 -25.56 -53.10
C CYS A 321 -6.95 -24.62 -54.29
N SER A 322 -5.77 -23.99 -54.29
CA SER A 322 -5.11 -23.42 -55.48
C SER A 322 -3.65 -23.89 -55.51
N PRO A 323 -3.08 -24.26 -56.68
CA PRO A 323 -1.79 -24.94 -56.82
C PRO A 323 -0.56 -24.01 -56.66
N TYR A 324 -0.61 -23.07 -55.71
CA TYR A 324 0.52 -22.23 -55.30
C TYR A 324 1.24 -22.75 -54.03
N TRP A 325 0.72 -23.80 -53.40
CA TRP A 325 1.15 -24.25 -52.08
C TRP A 325 2.38 -25.18 -52.09
N ILE A 326 2.62 -25.91 -53.18
CA ILE A 326 3.70 -26.92 -53.27
C ILE A 326 5.09 -26.28 -53.47
N ILE A 327 5.15 -25.12 -54.15
CA ILE A 327 6.42 -24.39 -54.34
C ILE A 327 6.82 -23.64 -53.06
N ASN A 328 5.83 -23.18 -52.27
CA ASN A 328 6.09 -22.45 -51.04
C ASN A 328 6.42 -23.36 -49.86
N THR A 329 5.91 -24.60 -49.83
CA THR A 329 6.25 -25.59 -48.79
C THR A 329 7.71 -26.03 -48.87
N CYS A 330 8.24 -26.36 -50.05
CA CYS A 330 9.66 -26.70 -50.20
C CYS A 330 10.59 -25.54 -49.80
N ARG A 331 10.17 -24.29 -50.02
CA ARG A 331 10.92 -23.09 -49.61
C ARG A 331 10.82 -22.83 -48.10
N THR A 332 9.69 -23.15 -47.46
CA THR A 332 9.54 -23.07 -46.00
C THR A 332 10.28 -24.19 -45.28
N THR A 333 10.33 -25.42 -45.80
CA THR A 333 11.07 -26.52 -45.17
C THR A 333 12.58 -26.27 -45.20
N LEU A 334 13.11 -25.66 -46.28
CA LEU A 334 14.52 -25.22 -46.34
C LEU A 334 14.81 -24.04 -45.38
N LEU A 335 13.86 -23.11 -45.21
CA LEU A 335 13.96 -22.00 -44.24
C LEU A 335 13.84 -22.46 -42.78
N ILE A 336 13.06 -23.51 -42.52
CA ILE A 336 12.92 -24.12 -41.19
C ILE A 336 14.20 -24.87 -40.81
N LEU A 337 14.83 -25.58 -41.75
CA LEU A 337 16.15 -26.21 -41.52
C LEU A 337 17.26 -25.17 -41.32
N ALA A 338 17.23 -24.03 -42.03
CA ALA A 338 18.12 -22.90 -41.76
C ALA A 338 17.82 -22.18 -40.42
N SER A 339 16.57 -22.25 -39.93
CA SER A 339 16.13 -21.69 -38.65
C SER A 339 16.54 -22.53 -37.43
N MET A 340 16.88 -23.82 -37.60
CA MET A 340 17.35 -24.64 -36.47
C MET A 340 18.78 -24.29 -36.03
N ALA A 341 19.62 -23.75 -36.92
CA ALA A 341 20.91 -23.15 -36.55
C ALA A 341 20.77 -21.78 -35.85
N SER A 342 19.66 -21.06 -36.12
CA SER A 342 19.30 -19.78 -35.48
C SER A 342 18.73 -19.95 -34.07
N PHE A 343 18.16 -21.12 -33.74
CA PHE A 343 17.52 -21.37 -32.44
C PHE A 343 18.53 -21.32 -31.27
N GLY A 344 19.77 -21.78 -31.48
CA GLY A 344 20.85 -21.63 -30.49
C GLY A 344 21.21 -20.18 -30.23
N HIS A 345 21.27 -19.36 -31.29
CA HIS A 345 21.56 -17.93 -31.23
C HIS A 345 20.43 -17.13 -30.57
N VAL A 346 19.17 -17.53 -30.80
CA VAL A 346 17.97 -16.95 -30.16
C VAL A 346 17.91 -17.32 -28.68
N MET A 347 18.21 -18.56 -28.29
CA MET A 347 18.25 -18.97 -26.88
C MET A 347 19.40 -18.29 -26.11
N GLU A 348 20.55 -18.07 -26.76
CA GLU A 348 21.65 -17.30 -26.18
C GLU A 348 21.30 -15.80 -26.06
N LEU A 349 20.57 -15.24 -27.04
CA LEU A 349 20.05 -13.88 -27.01
C LEU A 349 18.99 -13.70 -25.91
N VAL A 350 18.04 -14.64 -25.78
CA VAL A 350 17.03 -14.69 -24.72
C VAL A 350 17.69 -14.84 -23.35
N GLY A 351 18.72 -15.67 -23.22
CA GLY A 351 19.52 -15.79 -21.99
C GLY A 351 20.31 -14.52 -21.65
N LYS A 352 20.87 -13.82 -22.65
CA LYS A 352 21.55 -12.52 -22.48
C LYS A 352 20.56 -11.42 -22.10
N VAL A 353 19.35 -11.41 -22.67
CA VAL A 353 18.27 -10.45 -22.36
C VAL A 353 17.68 -10.72 -20.97
N ALA A 354 17.42 -11.99 -20.62
CA ALA A 354 16.95 -12.38 -19.30
C ALA A 354 17.96 -12.02 -18.19
N ASN A 355 19.26 -12.26 -18.43
CA ASN A 355 20.30 -11.84 -17.49
C ASN A 355 20.38 -10.32 -17.33
N ARG A 356 20.24 -9.54 -18.42
CA ARG A 356 20.14 -8.07 -18.33
C ARG A 356 18.91 -7.64 -17.55
N PHE A 357 17.77 -8.29 -17.75
CA PHE A 357 16.54 -8.03 -17.01
C PHE A 357 16.68 -8.32 -15.51
N ILE A 358 17.36 -9.41 -15.13
CA ILE A 358 17.64 -9.75 -13.73
C ILE A 358 18.56 -8.71 -13.09
N VAL A 359 19.66 -8.30 -13.76
CA VAL A 359 20.57 -7.25 -13.27
C VAL A 359 19.80 -5.96 -12.99
N ILE A 360 18.96 -5.57 -13.94
CA ILE A 360 18.13 -4.37 -13.86
C ILE A 360 17.12 -4.49 -12.72
N SER A 361 16.42 -5.63 -12.60
CA SER A 361 15.44 -5.91 -11.53
C SER A 361 16.07 -5.87 -10.15
N VAL A 362 17.28 -6.42 -10.00
CA VAL A 362 18.04 -6.34 -8.74
C VAL A 362 18.48 -4.90 -8.47
N GLY A 363 18.96 -4.17 -9.50
CA GLY A 363 19.27 -2.74 -9.37
C GLY A 363 18.07 -1.92 -8.88
N PHE A 364 16.87 -2.21 -9.38
CA PHE A 364 15.62 -1.65 -8.89
C PHE A 364 15.29 -2.05 -7.47
N GLY A 365 15.44 -3.33 -7.12
CA GLY A 365 15.24 -3.81 -5.75
C GLY A 365 16.16 -3.10 -4.76
N ILE A 366 17.43 -2.91 -5.11
CA ILE A 366 18.44 -2.20 -4.29
C ILE A 366 18.03 -0.73 -4.10
N GLY A 367 17.74 -0.02 -5.20
CA GLY A 367 17.34 1.39 -5.15
C GLY A 367 16.01 1.61 -4.41
N GLY A 368 15.02 0.75 -4.66
CA GLY A 368 13.73 0.76 -4.00
C GLY A 368 13.84 0.49 -2.50
N LEU A 369 14.62 -0.51 -2.08
CA LEU A 369 14.89 -0.79 -0.66
C LEU A 369 15.60 0.37 0.02
N PHE A 370 16.56 1.00 -0.67
CA PHE A 370 17.26 2.17 -0.14
C PHE A 370 16.29 3.34 0.08
N ILE A 371 15.47 3.68 -0.91
CA ILE A 371 14.48 4.76 -0.77
C ILE A 371 13.46 4.42 0.33
N TYR A 372 12.88 3.22 0.30
CA TYR A 372 11.87 2.79 1.26
C TYR A 372 12.36 2.87 2.72
N LYS A 373 13.57 2.35 2.99
CA LYS A 373 14.13 2.38 4.35
C LYS A 373 14.51 3.79 4.82
N ASN A 374 14.95 4.66 3.91
CA ASN A 374 15.48 5.97 4.27
C ASN A 374 14.47 7.12 4.14
N ALA A 375 13.34 6.92 3.46
CA ALA A 375 12.34 7.97 3.25
C ALA A 375 11.84 8.56 4.57
N ALA A 376 11.50 7.69 5.53
CA ALA A 376 11.05 8.11 6.85
C ALA A 376 12.17 8.81 7.64
N GLU A 377 13.40 8.31 7.55
CA GLU A 377 14.58 8.90 8.22
C GLU A 377 14.95 10.28 7.64
N ALA A 378 14.83 10.45 6.32
CA ALA A 378 15.15 11.70 5.64
C ALA A 378 14.03 12.74 5.75
N PHE A 379 12.76 12.33 5.77
CA PHE A 379 11.58 13.20 5.81
C PHE A 379 10.59 12.80 6.92
N PRO A 380 11.03 12.80 8.19
CA PRO A 380 10.25 12.21 9.28
C PRO A 380 8.93 12.94 9.53
N ASN A 381 8.90 14.26 9.34
CA ASN A 381 7.68 15.05 9.49
C ASN A 381 6.66 14.78 8.39
N GLN A 382 7.10 14.61 7.14
CA GLN A 382 6.22 14.41 5.98
C GLN A 382 5.75 12.96 5.84
N VAL A 383 6.56 11.99 6.30
CA VAL A 383 6.24 10.57 6.17
C VAL A 383 5.57 10.04 7.42
N CYS A 384 6.15 10.24 8.62
CA CYS A 384 5.66 9.57 9.81
C CYS A 384 4.37 10.20 10.35
N LYS A 385 4.34 11.52 10.55
CA LYS A 385 3.20 12.18 11.21
C LYS A 385 1.85 11.96 10.52
N PRO A 386 1.73 12.03 9.18
CA PRO A 386 0.43 11.80 8.52
C PRO A 386 -0.07 10.36 8.65
N ILE A 387 0.86 9.40 8.81
CA ILE A 387 0.57 7.96 8.85
C ILE A 387 0.25 7.50 10.27
N VAL A 388 1.09 7.87 11.25
CA VAL A 388 1.00 7.33 12.63
C VAL A 388 0.46 8.32 13.66
N GLY A 389 0.37 9.62 13.32
CA GLY A 389 -0.08 10.65 14.24
C GLY A 389 -1.53 10.46 14.67
N LEU A 390 -1.79 10.56 15.97
CA LEU A 390 -3.14 10.62 16.50
C LEU A 390 -3.76 11.96 16.08
N LYS A 391 -4.93 11.87 15.43
CA LYS A 391 -5.66 13.03 14.93
C LYS A 391 -6.82 13.34 15.86
N ASP A 392 -7.05 14.63 16.07
CA ASP A 392 -8.20 15.16 16.77
C ASP A 392 -9.45 15.15 15.87
N GLU A 393 -10.61 15.52 16.41
CA GLU A 393 -11.89 15.55 15.66
C GLU A 393 -11.82 16.45 14.41
N ASP A 394 -11.04 17.53 14.47
CA ASP A 394 -10.80 18.46 13.37
C ASP A 394 -9.82 17.93 12.30
N GLY A 395 -9.28 16.72 12.48
CA GLY A 395 -8.29 16.10 11.60
C GLY A 395 -6.86 16.63 11.78
N SER A 396 -6.64 17.59 12.68
CA SER A 396 -5.32 18.08 13.10
C SER A 396 -4.64 17.08 14.04
N LEU A 397 -3.31 17.19 14.25
CA LEU A 397 -2.61 16.32 15.20
C LEU A 397 -3.00 16.67 16.63
N LEU A 398 -3.28 15.66 17.45
CA LEU A 398 -3.60 15.84 18.86
C LEU A 398 -2.50 16.63 19.57
N LYS A 399 -2.90 17.68 20.29
CA LYS A 399 -1.97 18.53 21.04
C LYS A 399 -1.35 17.74 22.19
N VAL A 400 -0.03 17.70 22.23
CA VAL A 400 0.73 17.10 23.35
C VAL A 400 0.52 17.93 24.61
N SER A 401 0.15 17.28 25.73
CA SER A 401 -0.08 17.91 27.03
C SER A 401 1.17 18.59 27.58
N GLU A 402 0.98 19.59 28.43
CA GLU A 402 2.09 20.36 29.02
C GLU A 402 2.99 19.47 29.89
N ARG A 403 2.39 18.56 30.68
CA ARG A 403 3.09 17.53 31.46
C ARG A 403 4.13 16.76 30.64
N ILE A 404 3.74 16.27 29.45
CA ILE A 404 4.65 15.51 28.57
C ILE A 404 5.73 16.44 27.98
N ARG A 405 5.37 17.68 27.61
CA ARG A 405 6.34 18.66 27.09
C ARG A 405 7.38 19.04 28.13
N THR A 406 6.99 19.23 29.38
CA THR A 406 7.92 19.53 30.47
C THR A 406 8.94 18.39 30.65
N GLN A 407 8.49 17.14 30.67
CA GLN A 407 9.41 16.00 30.74
C GLN A 407 10.32 15.92 29.51
N PHE A 408 9.79 16.23 28.33
CA PHE A 408 10.58 16.29 27.09
C PHE A 408 11.72 17.30 27.17
N ASP A 409 11.44 18.53 27.59
CA ASP A 409 12.44 19.59 27.70
C ASP A 409 13.49 19.25 28.76
N VAL A 410 13.08 18.70 29.91
CA VAL A 410 13.99 18.23 30.96
C VAL A 410 14.93 17.15 30.44
N VAL A 411 14.40 16.14 29.74
CA VAL A 411 15.19 15.05 29.16
C VAL A 411 16.18 15.55 28.12
N LEU A 412 15.76 16.44 27.23
CA LEU A 412 16.64 17.01 26.21
C LEU A 412 17.80 17.79 26.82
N ASN A 413 17.53 18.61 27.84
CA ASN A 413 18.56 19.35 28.57
C ASN A 413 19.56 18.40 29.24
N LYS A 414 19.08 17.33 29.90
CA LYS A 414 19.94 16.34 30.57
C LYS A 414 20.79 15.51 29.61
N LEU A 415 20.26 15.22 28.42
CA LEU A 415 20.99 14.56 27.34
C LEU A 415 21.92 15.51 26.55
N GLY A 416 21.97 16.80 26.91
CA GLY A 416 22.88 17.78 26.34
C GLY A 416 22.49 18.28 24.93
N TYR A 417 21.20 18.31 24.60
CA TYR A 417 20.73 18.75 23.28
C TYR A 417 20.75 20.27 23.13
N THR A 418 21.54 20.75 22.16
CA THR A 418 21.61 22.17 21.79
C THR A 418 20.56 22.60 20.75
N ASN A 419 19.96 21.63 20.03
CA ASN A 419 19.01 21.89 18.94
C ASN A 419 17.66 21.19 19.18
N ALA A 420 17.06 21.39 20.36
CA ALA A 420 15.75 20.80 20.73
C ALA A 420 14.65 21.08 19.68
N ASN A 421 14.68 22.26 19.06
CA ASN A 421 13.73 22.70 18.04
C ASN A 421 13.69 21.81 16.77
N LYS A 422 14.73 20.99 16.54
CA LYS A 422 14.77 20.03 15.42
C LYS A 422 14.09 18.69 15.73
N ILE A 423 13.68 18.45 16.98
CA ILE A 423 12.95 17.25 17.36
C ILE A 423 11.48 17.63 17.52
N SER A 424 10.61 17.01 16.75
CA SER A 424 9.18 17.22 16.89
C SER A 424 8.52 16.08 17.67
N LEU A 425 7.90 16.44 18.79
CA LEU A 425 7.14 15.53 19.65
C LEU A 425 5.66 15.49 19.25
N PHE A 426 5.07 14.29 19.17
CA PHE A 426 3.64 14.11 18.91
C PHE A 426 3.10 12.81 19.53
N ILE A 427 1.77 12.66 19.62
CA ILE A 427 1.13 11.42 20.09
C ILE A 427 0.82 10.51 18.89
N ASN A 428 1.19 9.23 18.97
CA ASN A 428 0.92 8.24 17.93
C ASN A 428 -0.27 7.33 18.28
N GLN A 429 -0.91 6.79 17.24
CA GLN A 429 -2.05 5.85 17.38
C GLN A 429 -1.62 4.42 17.76
N GLY A 430 -0.31 4.15 17.72
CA GLY A 430 0.26 2.84 17.99
C GLY A 430 0.34 2.51 19.48
N VAL A 431 0.97 1.36 19.75
CA VAL A 431 1.11 0.79 21.11
C VAL A 431 2.53 0.89 21.66
N HIS A 432 3.49 1.39 20.87
CA HIS A 432 4.89 1.56 21.22
C HIS A 432 5.37 2.99 20.94
N PRO A 433 6.28 3.54 21.78
CA PRO A 433 7.03 4.73 21.43
C PRO A 433 7.79 4.53 20.12
N MET A 434 8.04 5.63 19.41
CA MET A 434 8.74 5.59 18.13
C MET A 434 9.53 6.87 17.90
N SER A 435 10.74 6.71 17.36
CA SER A 435 11.61 7.77 16.90
C SER A 435 12.08 7.52 15.48
N VAL A 436 12.10 8.60 14.68
CA VAL A 436 12.57 8.57 13.28
C VAL A 436 13.30 9.87 12.95
N GLY A 437 14.33 9.80 12.12
CA GLY A 437 15.20 10.90 11.75
C GLY A 437 16.33 11.13 12.75
N SER A 438 17.02 12.25 12.57
CA SER A 438 18.12 12.67 13.45
C SER A 438 18.25 14.19 13.46
N THR A 439 18.67 14.76 14.57
CA THR A 439 18.94 16.22 14.67
C THR A 439 20.09 16.68 13.78
N SER A 440 20.95 15.76 13.34
CA SER A 440 22.00 16.00 12.35
C SER A 440 21.47 16.11 10.92
N PHE A 441 20.25 15.63 10.64
CA PHE A 441 19.64 15.76 9.32
C PHE A 441 18.95 17.12 9.13
N PRO A 442 18.84 17.64 7.89
CA PRO A 442 18.21 18.93 7.62
C PRO A 442 16.75 19.00 8.09
N ASN A 443 16.01 17.90 7.95
CA ASN A 443 14.58 17.81 8.32
C ASN A 443 14.35 17.40 9.78
N GLY A 444 15.42 17.28 10.56
CA GLY A 444 15.38 16.96 11.98
C GLY A 444 14.93 15.52 12.28
N ALA A 445 14.35 15.35 13.46
CA ALA A 445 13.83 14.09 13.96
C ALA A 445 12.39 14.26 14.47
N VAL A 446 11.70 13.15 14.61
CA VAL A 446 10.41 13.07 15.29
C VAL A 446 10.48 12.01 16.38
N VAL A 447 9.85 12.31 17.51
CA VAL A 447 9.68 11.39 18.64
C VAL A 447 8.19 11.32 18.93
N SER A 448 7.69 10.14 19.25
CA SER A 448 6.28 9.97 19.57
C SER A 448 6.04 9.01 20.72
N LEU A 449 5.00 9.33 21.48
CA LEU A 449 4.49 8.49 22.55
C LEU A 449 3.12 7.92 22.14
N PRO A 450 2.81 6.67 22.53
CA PRO A 450 1.49 6.09 22.31
C PRO A 450 0.36 6.88 22.98
N LYS A 451 -0.86 6.72 22.45
CA LYS A 451 -2.06 7.39 22.97
C LYS A 451 -2.30 7.25 24.48
N TRP A 452 -1.94 6.13 25.09
CA TRP A 452 -2.20 5.89 26.51
C TRP A 452 -1.28 6.69 27.46
N TYR A 453 -0.23 7.33 26.92
CA TYR A 453 0.60 8.24 27.71
C TYR A 453 -0.11 9.57 28.05
N ILE A 454 -1.28 9.83 27.47
CA ILE A 454 -2.08 11.03 27.76
C ILE A 454 -2.96 10.88 29.00
N PHE A 455 -3.10 9.67 29.56
CA PHE A 455 -3.95 9.44 30.72
C PHE A 455 -3.33 10.06 31.97
N GLU A 456 -4.08 10.90 32.66
CA GLU A 456 -3.65 11.58 33.88
C GLU A 456 -4.27 10.97 35.12
N ASN A 457 -5.44 10.37 34.99
CA ASN A 457 -6.17 9.76 36.10
C ASN A 457 -6.92 8.48 35.67
N TYR A 458 -7.47 7.78 36.65
CA TYR A 458 -8.25 6.55 36.40
C TYR A 458 -9.53 6.79 35.60
N LYS A 459 -10.17 7.97 35.72
CA LYS A 459 -11.38 8.30 34.98
C LYS A 459 -11.11 8.43 33.47
N ASP A 460 -9.94 8.93 33.08
CA ASP A 460 -9.54 8.99 31.67
C ASP A 460 -9.45 7.57 31.06
N ILE A 461 -8.97 6.60 31.85
CA ILE A 461 -8.86 5.20 31.42
C ILE A 461 -10.24 4.55 31.33
N GLU A 462 -11.13 4.85 32.27
CA GLU A 462 -12.49 4.30 32.28
C GLU A 462 -13.33 4.81 31.10
N THR A 463 -13.08 6.05 30.67
CA THR A 463 -13.83 6.73 29.60
C THR A 463 -13.22 6.55 28.20
N CYS A 464 -11.99 6.03 28.08
CA CYS A 464 -11.31 5.90 26.79
C CYS A 464 -11.80 4.74 25.88
N GLY A 465 -12.82 3.99 26.31
CA GLY A 465 -13.47 2.96 25.48
C GLY A 465 -12.64 1.70 25.24
N ILE A 466 -11.75 1.32 26.17
CA ILE A 466 -10.99 0.06 26.06
C ILE A 466 -11.92 -1.12 26.34
N THR A 467 -12.07 -2.00 25.35
CA THR A 467 -12.82 -3.26 25.46
C THR A 467 -11.93 -4.46 25.13
N PHE A 468 -12.24 -5.63 25.70
CA PHE A 468 -11.55 -6.88 25.38
C PHE A 468 -12.52 -7.86 24.72
N GLN A 469 -12.30 -8.13 23.42
CA GLN A 469 -13.21 -8.94 22.59
C GLN A 469 -14.65 -8.39 22.58
N GLY A 470 -14.81 -7.07 22.51
CA GLY A 470 -16.12 -6.41 22.52
C GLY A 470 -16.86 -6.45 23.86
N ARG A 471 -16.20 -6.89 24.93
CA ARG A 471 -16.75 -6.86 26.29
C ARG A 471 -16.18 -5.69 27.08
N ASP A 472 -17.07 -5.00 27.78
CA ASP A 472 -16.71 -3.93 28.72
C ASP A 472 -15.99 -4.49 29.95
N ILE A 473 -15.11 -3.67 30.49
CA ILE A 473 -14.33 -4.01 31.69
C ILE A 473 -15.07 -3.44 32.89
N ARG A 474 -15.34 -4.29 33.89
CA ARG A 474 -15.77 -3.81 35.20
C ARG A 474 -14.57 -3.17 35.90
N TRP A 475 -14.47 -1.85 35.81
CA TRP A 475 -13.32 -1.08 36.32
C TRP A 475 -13.11 -1.16 37.83
N ASP A 476 -14.16 -1.47 38.60
CA ASP A 476 -14.12 -1.66 40.05
C ASP A 476 -13.68 -3.07 40.48
N SER A 477 -13.53 -4.00 39.53
CA SER A 477 -13.01 -5.34 39.84
C SER A 477 -11.50 -5.31 40.12
N GLU A 478 -10.98 -6.30 40.84
CA GLU A 478 -9.53 -6.46 41.05
C GLU A 478 -8.75 -6.43 39.73
N LEU A 479 -9.30 -7.04 38.68
CA LEU A 479 -8.71 -7.01 37.34
C LEU A 479 -8.76 -5.61 36.71
N GLY A 480 -9.88 -4.91 36.86
CA GLY A 480 -10.05 -3.54 36.38
C GLY A 480 -9.05 -2.58 37.02
N ILE A 481 -8.84 -2.69 38.34
CA ILE A 481 -7.86 -1.90 39.09
C ILE A 481 -6.44 -2.18 38.57
N LYS A 482 -6.04 -3.44 38.40
CA LYS A 482 -4.72 -3.78 37.84
C LYS A 482 -4.51 -3.23 36.44
N ILE A 483 -5.54 -3.26 35.58
CA ILE A 483 -5.46 -2.67 34.24
C ILE A 483 -5.27 -1.15 34.33
N LYS A 484 -5.99 -0.47 35.21
CA LYS A 484 -5.84 0.98 35.44
C LYS A 484 -4.43 1.33 35.90
N GLU A 485 -3.88 0.60 36.86
CA GLU A 485 -2.51 0.78 37.34
C GLU A 485 -1.47 0.58 36.23
N CYS A 486 -1.64 -0.43 35.37
CA CYS A 486 -0.75 -0.69 34.26
C CYS A 486 -0.80 0.38 33.16
N LEU A 487 -1.98 0.98 32.93
CA LEU A 487 -2.20 1.97 31.88
C LEU A 487 -1.93 3.40 32.31
N LEU A 488 -1.84 3.69 33.61
CA LEU A 488 -1.54 5.03 34.12
C LEU A 488 -0.01 5.29 34.12
N PRO A 489 0.51 6.18 33.26
CA PRO A 489 1.93 6.49 33.21
C PRO A 489 2.35 7.45 34.35
N SER A 490 3.50 7.17 34.97
CA SER A 490 4.17 8.15 35.85
C SER A 490 5.06 9.10 35.04
N ASP A 491 5.52 10.17 35.67
CA ASP A 491 6.44 11.14 35.06
C ASP A 491 7.81 10.52 34.75
N GLU A 492 8.26 9.61 35.60
CA GLU A 492 9.48 8.83 35.44
C GLU A 492 9.38 7.90 34.22
N MET A 493 8.22 7.26 34.02
CA MET A 493 7.95 6.42 32.85
C MET A 493 7.97 7.24 31.56
N ILE A 494 7.33 8.42 31.57
CA ILE A 494 7.33 9.37 30.43
C ILE A 494 8.77 9.79 30.12
N ALA A 495 9.52 10.23 31.14
CA ALA A 495 10.90 10.70 30.99
C ALA A 495 11.81 9.60 30.45
N PHE A 496 11.72 8.38 30.98
CA PHE A 496 12.49 7.22 30.48
C PHE A 496 12.17 6.93 29.00
N CYS A 497 10.89 6.89 28.62
CA CYS A 497 10.50 6.59 27.24
C CYS A 497 10.96 7.67 26.26
N ILE A 498 10.86 8.94 26.64
CA ILE A 498 11.40 10.04 25.83
C ILE A 498 12.92 9.90 25.71
N ALA A 499 13.62 9.68 26.82
CA ALA A 499 15.09 9.54 26.82
C ALA A 499 15.53 8.36 25.94
N HIS A 500 14.80 7.24 26.00
CA HIS A 500 15.03 6.06 25.17
C HIS A 500 14.89 6.38 23.67
N GLU A 501 13.78 7.00 23.27
CA GLU A 501 13.52 7.34 21.87
C GLU A 501 14.49 8.41 21.36
N VAL A 502 14.80 9.41 22.18
CA VAL A 502 15.80 10.44 21.86
C VAL A 502 17.19 9.81 21.68
N ALA A 503 17.61 8.89 22.56
CA ALA A 503 18.88 8.19 22.42
C ALA A 503 18.98 7.39 21.10
N GLN A 504 17.87 6.79 20.63
CA GLN A 504 17.84 6.13 19.32
C GLN A 504 18.06 7.10 18.15
N THR A 505 17.56 8.35 18.24
CA THR A 505 17.80 9.36 17.19
C THR A 505 19.28 9.75 17.04
N GLN A 506 20.09 9.54 18.08
CA GLN A 506 21.52 9.85 18.09
C GLN A 506 22.38 8.76 17.42
N ARG A 507 21.83 7.57 17.21
CA ARG A 507 22.57 6.42 16.65
C ARG A 507 22.74 6.55 15.14
N LEU A 508 23.49 7.57 14.71
CA LEU A 508 23.84 7.82 13.31
C LEU A 508 24.63 6.66 12.72
N ASP A 509 25.47 6.02 13.53
CA ASP A 509 26.19 4.79 13.21
C ASP A 509 25.22 3.69 12.76
N TYR A 510 24.20 3.42 13.57
CA TYR A 510 23.18 2.43 13.25
C TYR A 510 22.33 2.85 12.04
N LYS A 511 21.89 4.11 11.98
CA LYS A 511 21.06 4.62 10.88
C LYS A 511 21.80 4.49 9.55
N ALA A 512 23.09 4.83 9.50
CA ALA A 512 23.93 4.65 8.33
C ALA A 512 24.06 3.18 7.92
N ILE A 513 24.30 2.27 8.88
CA ILE A 513 24.37 0.83 8.60
C ILE A 513 23.02 0.31 8.10
N ASN A 514 21.91 0.60 8.79
CA ASN A 514 20.57 0.13 8.45
C ASN A 514 20.09 0.66 7.08
N ALA A 515 20.51 1.87 6.70
CA ALA A 515 20.24 2.47 5.40
C ALA A 515 20.77 1.63 4.23
N VAL A 516 21.98 1.09 4.36
CA VAL A 516 22.67 0.37 3.30
C VAL A 516 22.65 -1.14 3.46
N LEU A 517 22.28 -1.66 4.65
CA LEU A 517 22.34 -3.09 4.95
C LEU A 517 21.49 -3.91 3.98
N ALA A 518 20.20 -3.60 3.85
CA ALA A 518 19.31 -4.38 2.97
C ALA A 518 19.70 -4.26 1.47
N PRO A 519 19.98 -3.05 0.93
CA PRO A 519 20.48 -2.90 -0.44
C PRO A 519 21.78 -3.68 -0.70
N SER A 520 22.75 -3.59 0.21
CA SER A 520 24.04 -4.28 0.09
C SER A 520 23.87 -5.79 0.18
N TRP A 521 23.00 -6.27 1.07
CA TRP A 521 22.71 -7.69 1.24
C TRP A 521 22.06 -8.30 0.00
N LEU A 522 21.09 -7.58 -0.59
CA LEU A 522 20.44 -7.99 -1.83
C LEU A 522 21.46 -8.05 -2.98
N TYR A 523 22.32 -7.04 -3.09
CA TYR A 523 23.39 -7.03 -4.09
C TYR A 523 24.35 -8.21 -3.94
N LEU A 524 24.81 -8.48 -2.72
CA LEU A 524 25.72 -9.59 -2.43
C LEU A 524 25.06 -10.94 -2.75
N THR A 525 23.81 -11.13 -2.33
CA THR A 525 23.03 -12.34 -2.63
C THR A 525 22.90 -12.56 -4.13
N TYR A 526 22.58 -11.50 -4.87
CA TYR A 526 22.51 -11.55 -6.32
C TYR A 526 23.85 -11.93 -6.96
N LYS A 527 24.96 -11.32 -6.52
CA LYS A 527 26.30 -11.63 -7.04
C LYS A 527 26.67 -13.09 -6.78
N LEU A 528 26.40 -13.60 -5.58
CA LEU A 528 26.63 -15.00 -5.23
C LEU A 528 25.73 -15.94 -6.05
N ALA A 529 24.46 -15.61 -6.23
CA ALA A 529 23.52 -16.38 -7.04
C ALA A 529 23.90 -16.41 -8.54
N TYR A 530 24.59 -15.37 -9.02
CA TYR A 530 25.05 -15.26 -10.39
C TYR A 530 26.40 -15.96 -10.64
N ILE A 531 27.33 -15.88 -9.69
CA ILE A 531 28.68 -16.45 -9.81
C ILE A 531 28.70 -17.94 -9.43
N GLY A 532 27.98 -18.33 -8.37
CA GLY A 532 28.02 -19.69 -7.82
C GLY A 532 27.78 -20.81 -8.84
N PRO A 533 26.70 -20.75 -9.65
CA PRO A 533 26.40 -21.77 -10.65
C PRO A 533 27.47 -21.90 -11.75
N ARG A 534 28.15 -20.79 -12.09
CA ARG A 534 29.24 -20.79 -13.08
C ARG A 534 30.51 -21.41 -12.53
N MET A 535 30.79 -21.22 -11.24
CA MET A 535 31.95 -21.83 -10.59
C MET A 535 31.74 -23.32 -10.34
N LEU A 536 30.52 -23.72 -10.01
CA LEU A 536 30.16 -25.11 -9.65
C LEU A 536 29.72 -25.96 -10.84
N GLN A 537 29.68 -25.41 -12.06
CA GLN A 537 29.26 -26.08 -13.30
C GLN A 537 27.94 -26.86 -13.15
N LEU A 538 26.97 -26.29 -12.41
CA LEU A 538 25.73 -26.98 -12.09
C LEU A 538 24.84 -27.14 -13.32
N HIS A 539 24.19 -28.30 -13.45
CA HIS A 539 23.08 -28.48 -14.40
C HIS A 539 21.90 -27.57 -14.04
N THR A 540 21.07 -27.22 -15.03
CA THR A 540 20.02 -26.18 -14.91
C THR A 540 19.08 -26.35 -13.71
N VAL A 541 18.65 -27.58 -13.40
CA VAL A 541 17.77 -27.86 -12.25
C VAL A 541 18.48 -27.61 -10.93
N LEU A 542 19.75 -28.05 -10.82
CA LEU A 542 20.58 -27.83 -9.64
C LEU A 542 20.94 -26.35 -9.46
N ASP A 543 21.13 -25.61 -10.54
CA ASP A 543 21.31 -24.15 -10.53
C ASP A 543 20.07 -23.43 -9.93
N ILE A 544 18.87 -23.78 -10.39
CA ILE A 544 17.62 -23.22 -9.86
C ILE A 544 17.48 -23.53 -8.35
N LEU A 545 17.69 -24.79 -7.96
CA LEU A 545 17.63 -25.20 -6.54
C LEU A 545 18.67 -24.47 -5.69
N PHE A 546 19.92 -24.38 -6.16
CA PHE A 546 20.99 -23.64 -5.49
C PHE A 546 20.60 -22.18 -5.26
N LYS A 547 20.06 -21.50 -6.28
CA LYS A 547 19.59 -20.11 -6.17
C LYS A 547 18.47 -19.95 -5.15
N LEU A 548 17.48 -20.85 -5.15
CA LEU A 548 16.37 -20.79 -4.19
C LEU A 548 16.86 -21.00 -2.75
N VAL A 549 17.73 -21.98 -2.53
CA VAL A 549 18.34 -22.25 -1.22
C VAL A 549 19.19 -21.07 -0.76
N LEU A 550 20.05 -20.53 -1.64
CA LEU A 550 20.88 -19.37 -1.35
C LEU A 550 20.04 -18.14 -0.99
N CYS A 551 18.98 -17.85 -1.76
CA CYS A 551 18.07 -16.74 -1.46
C CYS A 551 17.40 -16.92 -0.08
N ARG A 552 16.94 -18.14 0.23
CA ARG A 552 16.30 -18.44 1.53
C ARG A 552 17.27 -18.29 2.69
N LEU A 553 18.45 -18.89 2.60
CA LEU A 553 19.50 -18.80 3.62
C LEU A 553 19.97 -17.35 3.80
N SER A 554 20.21 -16.64 2.70
CA SER A 554 20.62 -15.23 2.74
C SER A 554 19.58 -14.36 3.45
N TYR A 555 18.29 -14.54 3.17
CA TYR A 555 17.22 -13.83 3.87
C TYR A 555 17.19 -14.13 5.37
N LEU A 556 17.36 -15.39 5.78
CA LEU A 556 17.41 -15.77 7.19
C LEU A 556 18.63 -15.15 7.89
N CYS A 557 19.80 -15.15 7.24
CA CYS A 557 21.00 -14.49 7.76
C CYS A 557 20.81 -12.97 7.90
N TYR A 558 20.26 -12.32 6.86
CA TYR A 558 19.91 -10.89 6.91
C TYR A 558 18.99 -10.59 8.10
N LYS A 559 17.93 -11.39 8.25
CA LYS A 559 16.95 -11.22 9.34
C LYS A 559 17.64 -11.33 10.70
N GLN A 560 18.51 -12.32 10.89
CA GLN A 560 19.23 -12.52 12.15
C GLN A 560 20.20 -11.37 12.45
N VAL A 561 20.96 -10.91 11.44
CA VAL A 561 21.90 -9.78 11.59
C VAL A 561 21.15 -8.49 11.90
N HIS A 562 20.08 -8.21 11.14
CA HIS A 562 19.26 -7.01 11.36
C HIS A 562 18.63 -7.00 12.75
N MET A 563 18.09 -8.14 13.19
CA MET A 563 17.52 -8.30 14.54
C MET A 563 18.58 -8.06 15.62
N LYS A 564 19.76 -8.66 15.50
CA LYS A 564 20.84 -8.48 16.49
C LYS A 564 21.32 -7.03 16.56
N LEU A 565 21.49 -6.37 15.42
CA LEU A 565 21.86 -4.95 15.37
C LEU A 565 20.79 -4.06 16.02
N TYR A 566 19.52 -4.32 15.71
CA TYR A 566 18.43 -3.54 16.29
C TYR A 566 18.30 -3.76 17.80
N HIS A 567 18.43 -5.00 18.28
CA HIS A 567 18.41 -5.30 19.71
C HIS A 567 19.53 -4.57 20.45
N ASP A 568 20.75 -4.54 19.90
CA ASP A 568 21.87 -3.82 20.51
C ASP A 568 21.57 -2.32 20.63
N VAL A 569 21.01 -1.70 19.58
CA VAL A 569 20.60 -0.29 19.60
C VAL A 569 19.55 -0.02 20.68
N VAL A 570 18.53 -0.88 20.78
CA VAL A 570 17.48 -0.76 21.80
C VAL A 570 18.06 -0.92 23.20
N TYR A 571 18.93 -1.90 23.44
CA TYR A 571 19.57 -2.09 24.74
C TYR A 571 20.47 -0.91 25.12
N GLN A 572 21.24 -0.38 24.18
CA GLN A 572 22.07 0.81 24.44
C GLN A 572 21.20 2.04 24.74
N ALA A 573 20.07 2.19 24.04
CA ALA A 573 19.10 3.25 24.33
C ALA A 573 18.48 3.11 25.73
N ASP A 574 18.15 1.89 26.16
CA ASP A 574 17.69 1.63 27.54
C ASP A 574 18.73 2.02 28.58
N VAL A 575 19.99 1.62 28.35
CA VAL A 575 21.11 1.94 29.25
C VAL A 575 21.36 3.44 29.30
N MET A 576 21.32 4.13 28.16
CA MET A 576 21.52 5.58 28.07
C MET A 576 20.39 6.34 28.80
N ALA A 577 19.14 5.94 28.58
CA ALA A 577 17.98 6.51 29.27
C ALA A 577 18.05 6.29 30.79
N ALA A 578 18.37 5.06 31.21
CA ALA A 578 18.48 4.72 32.62
C ALA A 578 19.64 5.42 33.35
N LYS A 579 20.77 5.64 32.67
CA LYS A 579 21.93 6.35 33.23
C LYS A 579 21.78 7.86 33.25
N CYS A 580 20.78 8.41 32.55
CA CYS A 580 20.55 9.85 32.48
C CYS A 580 20.21 10.43 33.87
N GLU A 581 19.33 9.76 34.63
CA GLU A 581 18.95 10.17 35.98
C GLU A 581 18.39 8.97 36.78
N PRO A 582 18.62 8.86 38.10
CA PRO A 582 18.15 7.72 38.90
C PRO A 582 16.64 7.46 38.79
N ARG A 583 15.82 8.53 38.73
CA ARG A 583 14.37 8.38 38.57
C ARG A 583 13.98 7.76 37.22
N MET A 584 14.77 7.97 36.16
CA MET A 584 14.49 7.36 34.84
C MET A 584 14.81 5.86 34.84
N LEU A 585 15.80 5.41 35.61
CA LEU A 585 16.03 3.98 35.80
C LEU A 585 14.80 3.31 36.44
N GLN A 586 14.26 3.90 37.51
CA GLN A 586 13.01 3.43 38.13
C GLN A 586 11.85 3.48 37.12
N GLY A 587 11.70 4.58 36.39
CA GLY A 587 10.69 4.72 35.34
C GLY A 587 10.79 3.63 34.27
N GLY A 588 12.00 3.22 33.86
CA GLY A 588 12.20 2.12 32.92
C GLY A 588 11.81 0.76 33.50
N ILE A 589 12.13 0.49 34.76
CA ILE A 589 11.70 -0.71 35.49
C ILE A 589 10.17 -0.77 35.54
N ASP A 590 9.52 0.36 35.84
CA ASP A 590 8.07 0.47 35.94
C ASP A 590 7.39 0.27 34.58
N VAL A 591 7.94 0.88 33.50
CA VAL A 591 7.46 0.69 32.12
C VAL A 591 7.40 -0.78 31.75
N PHE A 592 8.50 -1.52 31.92
CA PHE A 592 8.53 -2.92 31.51
C PHE A 592 7.73 -3.81 32.45
N THR A 593 7.71 -3.53 33.75
CA THR A 593 6.92 -4.30 34.73
C THR A 593 5.42 -4.18 34.41
N LYS A 594 4.91 -2.95 34.28
CA LYS A 594 3.51 -2.69 33.94
C LYS A 594 3.14 -3.24 32.57
N LYS A 595 4.04 -3.13 31.57
CA LYS A 595 3.78 -3.66 30.23
C LYS A 595 3.69 -5.19 30.21
N ILE A 596 4.60 -5.87 30.91
CA ILE A 596 4.60 -7.33 31.05
C ILE A 596 3.32 -7.80 31.74
N GLU A 597 2.92 -7.13 32.83
CA GLU A 597 1.69 -7.45 33.55
C GLU A 597 0.45 -7.25 32.66
N LEU A 598 0.36 -6.12 31.96
CA LEU A 598 -0.72 -5.86 31.01
C LEU A 598 -0.76 -6.93 29.91
N ASN A 599 0.38 -7.33 29.38
CA ASN A 599 0.46 -8.40 28.36
C ASN A 599 -0.01 -9.76 28.91
N ARG A 600 0.28 -10.09 30.18
CA ARG A 600 -0.26 -11.30 30.84
C ARG A 600 -1.77 -11.24 31.02
N ILE A 601 -2.30 -10.08 31.42
CA ILE A 601 -3.75 -9.85 31.51
C ILE A 601 -4.39 -10.03 30.13
N ARG A 602 -3.83 -9.41 29.10
CA ARG A 602 -4.31 -9.52 27.71
C ARG A 602 -4.25 -10.95 27.19
N ARG A 603 -3.19 -11.70 27.50
CA ARG A 603 -3.07 -13.13 27.17
C ARG A 603 -4.25 -13.93 27.71
N ARG A 604 -4.60 -13.71 28.99
CA ARG A 604 -5.72 -14.40 29.65
C ARG A 604 -7.07 -13.97 29.09
N LEU A 605 -7.31 -12.66 28.99
CA LEU A 605 -8.59 -12.11 28.53
C LEU A 605 -8.93 -12.47 27.09
N MET A 606 -7.92 -12.57 26.21
CA MET A 606 -8.13 -12.90 24.81
C MET A 606 -8.15 -14.41 24.52
N GLY A 607 -7.99 -15.27 25.54
CA GLY A 607 -7.98 -16.73 25.40
C GLY A 607 -6.96 -17.21 24.35
N ARG A 608 -7.38 -18.11 23.45
CA ARG A 608 -6.51 -18.68 22.40
C ARG A 608 -5.86 -17.61 21.50
N LYS A 609 -6.55 -16.49 21.24
CA LYS A 609 -5.96 -15.37 20.47
C LYS A 609 -4.82 -14.72 21.25
N GLY A 610 -5.05 -14.43 22.53
CA GLY A 610 -4.02 -13.89 23.41
C GLY A 610 -2.82 -14.82 23.53
N GLN A 611 -3.06 -16.13 23.45
CA GLN A 611 -2.00 -17.11 23.51
C GLN A 611 -1.05 -17.10 22.31
N ASN A 612 -1.52 -16.67 21.15
CA ASN A 612 -0.72 -16.49 19.95
C ASN A 612 0.03 -15.14 19.92
N CYS A 613 -0.45 -14.15 20.69
CA CYS A 613 0.14 -12.81 20.72
C CYS A 613 1.20 -12.64 21.82
N PHE A 614 1.04 -13.28 22.99
CA PHE A 614 1.91 -13.08 24.15
C PHE A 614 2.37 -14.40 24.77
N THR A 615 3.61 -14.48 25.24
CA THR A 615 4.12 -15.61 26.02
C THR A 615 3.52 -15.63 27.43
N GLU A 616 3.67 -16.74 28.15
CA GLU A 616 3.24 -16.84 29.56
C GLU A 616 3.95 -15.85 30.46
N GLU A 617 5.21 -15.55 30.14
CA GLU A 617 5.99 -14.54 30.85
C GLU A 617 5.56 -13.10 30.55
N GLY A 618 4.75 -12.87 29.50
CA GLY A 618 4.26 -11.54 29.08
C GLY A 618 5.05 -10.88 27.93
N ASN A 619 5.91 -11.61 27.24
CA ASN A 619 6.63 -11.13 26.05
C ASN A 619 5.75 -11.19 24.79
N ASP A 620 5.96 -10.29 23.84
CA ASP A 620 5.25 -10.29 22.55
C ASP A 620 5.79 -11.40 21.62
N ILE A 621 4.92 -12.28 21.08
CA ILE A 621 5.28 -13.42 20.22
C ILE A 621 5.53 -12.99 18.76
N GLU A 622 4.66 -12.13 18.22
CA GLU A 622 4.73 -11.67 16.83
C GLU A 622 5.89 -10.71 16.58
N SER A 623 6.37 -10.07 17.65
CA SER A 623 7.34 -8.98 17.65
C SER A 623 8.79 -9.46 17.77
N ARG A 624 9.17 -10.60 17.16
CA ARG A 624 10.59 -11.08 17.20
C ARG A 624 11.62 -10.10 16.59
N ILE A 625 11.18 -8.93 16.15
CA ILE A 625 12.03 -7.81 15.74
C ILE A 625 12.54 -7.04 16.96
N TYR A 626 11.77 -6.96 18.05
CA TYR A 626 12.15 -6.25 19.28
C TYR A 626 12.75 -7.21 20.32
N PRO A 627 13.67 -6.72 21.17
CA PRO A 627 14.18 -7.53 22.28
C PRO A 627 13.07 -7.86 23.28
N LEU A 628 13.20 -9.03 23.92
CA LEU A 628 12.23 -9.50 24.91
C LEU A 628 12.10 -8.49 26.06
N LEU A 629 10.86 -8.22 26.47
CA LEU A 629 10.57 -7.29 27.58
C LEU A 629 11.19 -7.79 28.88
N THR A 630 11.17 -9.10 29.11
CA THR A 630 11.80 -9.73 30.28
C THR A 630 13.31 -9.52 30.30
N ASP A 631 13.99 -9.63 29.15
CA ASP A 631 15.43 -9.40 29.04
C ASP A 631 15.79 -7.93 29.29
N ARG A 632 14.99 -7.00 28.75
CA ARG A 632 15.17 -5.55 29.00
C ARG A 632 14.99 -5.22 30.48
N LEU A 633 13.92 -5.73 31.10
CA LEU A 633 13.65 -5.55 32.53
C LEU A 633 14.78 -6.11 33.40
N LYS A 634 15.27 -7.32 33.08
CA LYS A 634 16.39 -7.94 33.79
C LYS A 634 17.63 -7.04 33.76
N ARG A 635 18.00 -6.54 32.58
CA ARG A 635 19.16 -5.65 32.41
C ARG A 635 19.04 -4.36 33.22
N LEU A 636 17.85 -3.75 33.28
CA LEU A 636 17.63 -2.56 34.11
C LEU A 636 17.73 -2.88 35.61
N LYS A 637 17.18 -3.99 36.07
CA LYS A 637 17.32 -4.44 37.47
C LYS A 637 18.77 -4.75 37.84
N ASP A 638 19.54 -5.33 36.91
CA ASP A 638 20.96 -5.57 37.11
C ASP A 638 21.75 -4.24 37.21
N LEU A 639 21.38 -3.23 36.42
CA LEU A 639 21.94 -1.87 36.54
C LEU A 639 21.61 -1.21 37.89
N GLU A 640 20.37 -1.34 38.37
CA GLU A 640 19.94 -0.83 39.67
C GLU A 640 20.76 -1.43 40.82
N ARG A 641 20.92 -2.76 40.83
CA ARG A 641 21.77 -3.46 41.80
C ARG A 641 23.23 -3.01 41.73
N GLY A 642 23.76 -2.84 40.52
CA GLY A 642 25.12 -2.36 40.30
C GLY A 642 25.35 -0.95 40.87
N THR A 643 24.39 -0.04 40.66
CA THR A 643 24.44 1.31 41.23
C THR A 643 24.39 1.29 42.76
N ALA A 644 23.52 0.45 43.35
CA ALA A 644 23.38 0.34 44.80
C ALA A 644 24.66 -0.18 45.49
N LEU A 645 25.37 -1.12 44.86
CA LEU A 645 26.66 -1.62 45.38
C LEU A 645 27.74 -0.54 45.35
N VAL A 646 27.82 0.27 44.30
CA VAL A 646 28.80 1.37 44.20
C VAL A 646 28.53 2.46 45.24
N THR A 647 27.26 2.78 45.52
CA THR A 647 26.91 3.76 46.56
C THR A 647 27.14 3.22 47.96
N GLY A 648 26.90 1.93 48.21
CA GLY A 648 27.20 1.27 49.49
C GLY A 648 28.69 1.24 49.82
N VAL A 649 29.54 0.88 48.83
CA VAL A 649 31.00 0.89 49.01
C VAL A 649 31.53 2.31 49.27
N ARG A 650 30.98 3.33 48.59
CA ARG A 650 31.37 4.73 48.86
C ARG A 650 31.00 5.21 50.27
N ALA A 651 29.90 4.70 50.84
CA ALA A 651 29.48 5.03 52.19
C ALA A 651 30.43 4.41 53.24
N GLU A 652 30.85 3.16 53.05
CA GLU A 652 31.80 2.46 53.94
C GLU A 652 33.23 3.05 53.91
N PHE A 653 33.65 3.67 52.82
CA PHE A 653 34.93 4.41 52.75
C PHE A 653 34.85 5.85 53.28
N SER A 654 33.64 6.33 53.63
CA SER A 654 33.40 7.68 54.18
C SER A 654 33.00 7.69 55.66
N SER A 655 32.84 6.50 56.25
CA SER A 655 32.78 6.25 57.70
C SER A 655 34.13 5.77 58.20
#